data_AF-A0A1J4RP65-F1
#
_entry.id   AF-A0A1J4RP65-F1
#
_cell.length_a   1.000
_cell.length_b   1.000
_cell.length_c   1.000
_cell.angle_alpha   90.00
_cell.angle_beta   90.00
_cell.angle_gamma   90.00
#
_symmetry.space_group_name_H-M   'P 1'
#
loop_
_entity.id
_entity.type
_entity.pdbx_description
1 polymer ?
#
loop_
_entity_poly.entity_id
_entity_poly.type
_entity_poly.pdbx_seq_one_letter_code
_entity_poly.pdbx_strand_id
1 'polypeptide(L)'
;MVDIDLTEDGVRAVIQASPAVQDHQRVLAGAKPTYTGKGIYIGVGEGPEELAQYKDALAKAGYVEERDFSTKPSSLNNGKDVISFSGQAGIKFTAEHEAQRLAAASSTKSKTPETQGSTARASASINPTDNIGPAAIVSGGKLEQVSVIPKHVEQALRFNSESRIESTERLAYGYKDGGRQAQYGDEMKTIIGTRSRESIEVRSPSEDPALKKAIDTAKSQMAGMASIEQKATFLSNYVDKLLPEMHGYEEALKTIPTNQDGKGRVTLGQLIEAQTGVCRHRSLLFKVLADETGVPTALVRGHFEGPREMGVHAWNEVPLENGKKLLVDATHGKIIPMDDAYTRQYQYLNKKPMYDNNGLIDYKSQQAAAPKAEPARFEIQDHQRILAGAEPTSTSKGIYLGVGESSEKLAQYKDALAKAGYIEGKDFSTKPSSLNGGKDVIAFSGGAGIKFSAEHEPMRATTPPASVTEKKAAATKVDIDLDEPQAGRGSMLAATGSRVDAKLGKAAIAAEAATHLAQGDVTGAAASVAKDVAAQAAIKTGVGFVAKRIPVVGGLVTAGMALFSAGSQAAQGNWKMAGAELLAGGAEAAGNLVGFGAGDAAREAVRAGVIAAGGPAAEKSGVRQLVEKSIDVGKGVIDKAKFESMNQKSLATAIAADNSLHKTINRSGTATPLAEALKDKSFRADYLKVLEQQTASGQHDRTGQIAMINAYGQKVDAAAPTQTAATPAKSAATAQASTPTASSVTQQQTAQMKSMSTSELGRAIQKDDVLPDKVKIGSKEMDFAEALKDKDFRNNTLTNLEAAQAKDVDLSSQIAMVKVYGDKVDADQKKPPVTASTPTPAIAAPMA
;
A
#
# COMPACT_ATOMS: atom_id res chain seq x y z
N MET A 1 37.06 24.86 23.61
CA MET A 1 36.36 26.13 23.32
C MET A 1 34.88 25.81 23.27
N VAL A 2 34.04 26.54 23.99
CA VAL A 2 32.59 26.40 23.94
C VAL A 2 32.08 27.62 23.19
N ASP A 3 31.61 27.41 21.96
CA ASP A 3 30.87 28.45 21.24
C ASP A 3 29.39 28.29 21.56
N ILE A 4 28.79 29.41 21.95
CA ILE A 4 27.38 29.50 22.34
C ILE A 4 26.66 30.26 21.23
N ASP A 5 25.77 29.56 20.53
CA ASP A 5 24.97 30.14 19.46
C ASP A 5 23.56 30.41 19.99
N LEU A 6 23.08 31.64 19.78
CA LEU A 6 21.74 32.07 20.20
C LEU A 6 20.83 32.13 18.97
N THR A 7 19.84 31.24 18.93
CA THR A 7 18.80 31.23 17.90
C THR A 7 17.42 31.47 18.51
N GLU A 8 16.43 31.83 17.69
CA GLU A 8 15.05 32.14 18.12
C GLU A 8 14.37 30.97 18.88
N ASP A 9 14.87 29.74 18.71
CA ASP A 9 14.39 28.54 19.41
C ASP A 9 15.20 28.17 20.67
N GLY A 10 16.11 29.03 21.11
CA GLY A 10 16.91 28.87 22.33
C GLY A 10 18.40 28.62 22.11
N VAL A 11 19.12 28.50 23.25
CA VAL A 11 20.60 28.45 23.32
C VAL A 11 21.11 27.05 22.96
N ARG A 12 21.99 26.95 21.96
CA ARG A 12 22.70 25.71 21.64
C ARG A 12 24.19 25.87 21.90
N ALA A 13 24.71 25.10 22.85
CA ALA A 13 26.15 24.98 23.09
C ALA A 13 26.71 23.81 22.25
N VAL A 14 27.72 24.07 21.43
CA VAL A 14 28.45 23.03 20.70
C VAL A 14 29.85 22.93 21.29
N ILE A 15 30.19 21.76 21.83
CA ILE A 15 31.52 21.46 22.37
C ILE A 15 32.31 20.71 21.29
N GLN A 16 33.38 21.30 20.79
CA GLN A 16 34.35 20.60 19.94
C GLN A 16 35.43 19.93 20.78
N ALA A 17 35.65 18.63 20.55
CA ALA A 17 36.74 17.87 21.14
C ALA A 17 38.10 18.34 20.61
N SER A 18 39.15 18.30 21.43
CA SER A 18 40.50 18.73 21.04
C SER A 18 41.10 17.83 19.95
N PRO A 19 42.05 18.33 19.13
CA PRO A 19 42.68 17.53 18.07
C PRO A 19 43.31 16.21 18.58
N ALA A 20 43.88 16.21 19.78
CA ALA A 20 44.42 15.00 20.41
C ALA A 20 43.35 13.95 20.75
N VAL A 21 42.10 14.38 21.03
CA VAL A 21 40.96 13.48 21.25
C VAL A 21 40.45 12.90 19.93
N GLN A 22 40.50 13.66 18.84
CA GLN A 22 40.09 13.20 17.52
C GLN A 22 41.07 12.17 16.92
N ASP A 23 42.38 12.35 17.14
CA ASP A 23 43.40 11.40 16.66
C ASP A 23 43.34 10.05 17.39
N HIS A 24 43.04 10.02 18.70
CA HIS A 24 42.88 8.74 19.42
C HIS A 24 41.66 7.95 18.94
N GLN A 25 40.55 8.64 18.62
CA GLN A 25 39.32 7.99 18.18
C GLN A 25 39.52 7.34 16.82
N ARG A 26 40.36 7.95 15.98
CA ARG A 26 40.73 7.41 14.66
C ARG A 26 41.54 6.12 14.74
N VAL A 27 42.49 6.01 15.68
CA VAL A 27 43.30 4.78 15.88
C VAL A 27 42.42 3.63 16.39
N LEU A 28 41.51 3.90 17.34
CA LEU A 28 40.62 2.87 17.91
C LEU A 28 39.47 2.48 16.97
N ALA A 29 39.00 3.40 16.10
CA ALA A 29 37.91 3.13 15.14
C ALA A 29 38.28 2.13 14.04
N GLY A 30 39.57 1.90 13.79
CA GLY A 30 40.05 0.90 12.83
C GLY A 30 40.00 -0.54 13.35
N ALA A 31 39.81 -0.75 14.66
CA ALA A 31 39.92 -2.05 15.28
C ALA A 31 38.55 -2.75 15.39
N LYS A 32 38.46 -4.02 14.97
CA LYS A 32 37.25 -4.83 15.13
C LYS A 32 37.30 -5.63 16.43
N PRO A 33 36.49 -5.29 17.46
CA PRO A 33 36.47 -6.05 18.70
C PRO A 33 35.82 -7.43 18.47
N THR A 34 36.41 -8.45 19.07
CA THR A 34 35.85 -9.80 19.18
C THR A 34 35.39 -10.03 20.61
N TYR A 35 34.11 -10.32 20.79
CA TYR A 35 33.50 -10.56 22.09
C TYR A 35 33.48 -12.05 22.39
N THR A 36 33.95 -12.44 23.56
CA THR A 36 33.87 -13.83 24.03
C THR A 36 33.34 -13.87 25.47
N GLY A 37 32.94 -15.04 25.94
CA GLY A 37 32.57 -15.24 27.36
C GLY A 37 33.71 -14.97 28.36
N LYS A 38 34.92 -14.68 27.90
CA LYS A 38 36.10 -14.35 28.74
C LYS A 38 36.53 -12.88 28.66
N GLY A 39 35.88 -12.05 27.83
CA GLY A 39 36.19 -10.62 27.69
C GLY A 39 36.17 -10.11 26.24
N ILE A 40 36.56 -8.83 26.08
CA ILE A 40 36.71 -8.16 24.78
C ILE A 40 38.15 -8.29 24.31
N TYR A 41 38.34 -8.75 23.07
CA TYR A 41 39.62 -8.89 22.42
C TYR A 41 39.71 -7.94 21.23
N ILE A 42 40.80 -7.18 21.15
CA ILE A 42 41.09 -6.35 19.98
C ILE A 42 42.30 -6.96 19.29
N GLY A 43 42.10 -7.40 18.04
CA GLY A 43 43.18 -7.85 17.18
C GLY A 43 44.04 -6.64 16.80
N VAL A 44 45.31 -6.69 17.16
CA VAL A 44 46.31 -5.69 16.77
C VAL A 44 47.00 -6.22 15.51
N GLY A 45 47.24 -5.36 14.52
CA GLY A 45 47.69 -5.80 13.20
C GLY A 45 49.11 -6.38 13.17
N GLU A 46 49.68 -6.49 11.97
CA GLU A 46 50.86 -7.32 11.68
C GLU A 46 52.18 -6.62 12.03
N GLY A 47 52.42 -6.31 13.31
CA GLY A 47 53.77 -5.95 13.74
C GLY A 47 53.91 -5.31 15.13
N PRO A 48 55.12 -5.32 15.70
CA PRO A 48 55.41 -4.68 16.98
C PRO A 48 55.17 -3.16 16.98
N GLU A 49 55.25 -2.51 15.81
CA GLU A 49 54.99 -1.07 15.67
C GLU A 49 53.50 -0.73 15.83
N GLU A 50 52.59 -1.52 15.24
CA GLU A 50 51.15 -1.33 15.44
C GLU A 50 50.76 -1.63 16.88
N LEU A 51 51.33 -2.67 17.49
CA LEU A 51 51.12 -2.94 18.92
C LEU A 51 51.55 -1.78 19.81
N ALA A 52 52.69 -1.15 19.53
CA ALA A 52 53.15 0.02 20.25
C ALA A 52 52.21 1.23 20.06
N GLN A 53 51.68 1.45 18.86
CA GLN A 53 50.70 2.52 18.59
C GLN A 53 49.39 2.32 19.36
N TYR A 54 48.88 1.09 19.44
CA TYR A 54 47.68 0.79 20.22
C TYR A 54 47.92 0.92 21.74
N LYS A 55 49.09 0.49 22.24
CA LYS A 55 49.46 0.69 23.66
C LYS A 55 49.56 2.17 24.02
N ASP A 56 50.21 2.98 23.18
CA ASP A 56 50.32 4.43 23.36
C ASP A 56 48.94 5.12 23.30
N ALA A 57 48.07 4.71 22.37
CA ALA A 57 46.70 5.23 22.29
C ALA A 57 45.86 4.88 23.54
N LEU A 58 46.00 3.66 24.07
CA LEU A 58 45.32 3.22 25.30
C LEU A 58 45.87 3.94 26.54
N ALA A 59 47.19 4.10 26.65
CA ALA A 59 47.83 4.86 27.73
C ALA A 59 47.37 6.33 27.74
N LYS A 60 47.30 6.97 26.57
CA LYS A 60 46.78 8.33 26.42
C LYS A 60 45.29 8.45 26.75
N ALA A 61 44.53 7.37 26.56
CA ALA A 61 43.12 7.28 26.98
C ALA A 61 42.95 6.91 28.47
N GLY A 62 44.04 6.79 29.23
CA GLY A 62 44.03 6.54 30.66
C GLY A 62 44.01 5.06 31.06
N TYR A 63 44.19 4.13 30.12
CA TYR A 63 44.29 2.70 30.40
C TYR A 63 45.74 2.32 30.70
N VAL A 64 45.97 1.65 31.82
CA VAL A 64 47.30 1.21 32.26
C VAL A 64 47.44 -0.28 31.99
N GLU A 65 48.52 -0.66 31.30
CA GLU A 65 48.86 -2.06 31.03
C GLU A 65 48.95 -2.86 32.35
N GLU A 66 48.54 -4.13 32.32
CA GLU A 66 48.36 -5.05 33.47
C GLU A 66 47.21 -4.72 34.43
N ARG A 67 46.82 -3.44 34.56
CA ARG A 67 45.67 -3.02 35.39
C ARG A 67 44.34 -3.07 34.63
N ASP A 68 44.33 -2.52 33.42
CA ASP A 68 43.11 -2.33 32.65
C ASP A 68 43.07 -3.21 31.38
N PHE A 69 44.25 -3.57 30.85
CA PHE A 69 44.38 -4.50 29.73
C PHE A 69 45.70 -5.29 29.80
N SER A 70 45.74 -6.44 29.13
CA SER A 70 46.95 -7.24 28.93
C SER A 70 47.17 -7.55 27.45
N THR A 71 48.43 -7.67 27.04
CA THR A 71 48.79 -8.16 25.70
C THR A 71 49.35 -9.55 25.77
N LYS A 72 48.83 -10.46 24.95
CA LYS A 72 49.36 -11.82 24.85
C LYS A 72 49.16 -12.40 23.45
N PRO A 73 50.05 -13.31 23.00
CA PRO A 73 49.81 -14.11 21.81
C PRO A 73 48.50 -14.89 21.95
N SER A 74 47.64 -14.83 20.94
CA SER A 74 46.35 -15.53 20.94
C SER A 74 46.27 -16.54 19.83
N SER A 75 45.88 -17.77 20.16
CA SER A 75 45.50 -18.78 19.17
C SER A 75 44.29 -18.35 18.33
N LEU A 76 43.44 -17.43 18.84
CA LEU A 76 42.31 -16.87 18.11
C LEU A 76 42.74 -15.86 17.04
N ASN A 77 43.99 -15.40 17.07
CA ASN A 77 44.59 -14.50 16.08
C ASN A 77 45.88 -15.10 15.50
N ASN A 78 45.92 -16.41 15.25
CA ASN A 78 47.05 -17.12 14.64
C ASN A 78 48.41 -16.92 15.35
N GLY A 79 48.40 -16.82 16.68
CA GLY A 79 49.62 -16.60 17.48
C GLY A 79 50.07 -15.14 17.54
N LYS A 80 49.33 -14.21 16.95
CA LYS A 80 49.59 -12.76 17.05
C LYS A 80 49.08 -12.20 18.37
N ASP A 81 49.67 -11.09 18.79
CA ASP A 81 49.27 -10.40 20.01
C ASP A 81 47.85 -9.85 19.90
N VAL A 82 47.10 -10.01 20.98
CA VAL A 82 45.79 -9.39 21.18
C VAL A 82 45.81 -8.58 22.46
N ILE A 83 45.08 -7.47 22.44
CA ILE A 83 44.79 -6.69 23.65
C ILE A 83 43.52 -7.28 24.28
N SER A 84 43.63 -7.71 25.53
CA SER A 84 42.56 -8.30 26.32
C SER A 84 42.26 -7.43 27.54
N PHE A 85 41.01 -7.02 27.71
CA PHE A 85 40.55 -6.28 28.90
C PHE A 85 39.97 -7.26 29.92
N SER A 86 40.40 -7.20 31.18
CA SER A 86 39.90 -8.08 32.25
C SER A 86 39.01 -7.31 33.22
N GLY A 87 37.69 -7.54 33.18
CA GLY A 87 36.76 -7.03 34.19
C GLY A 87 35.30 -6.97 33.74
N GLN A 88 34.38 -7.31 34.64
CA GLN A 88 32.92 -7.17 34.49
C GLN A 88 32.42 -5.73 34.77
N ALA A 89 33.32 -4.75 34.96
CA ALA A 89 32.97 -3.35 35.13
C ALA A 89 33.30 -2.60 33.84
N GLY A 90 32.29 -1.95 33.25
CA GLY A 90 32.35 -1.35 31.93
C GLY A 90 33.49 -0.37 31.71
N ILE A 91 33.89 -0.28 30.44
CA ILE A 91 34.70 0.78 29.83
C ILE A 91 34.14 2.14 30.30
N LYS A 92 34.85 2.80 31.23
CA LYS A 92 34.49 4.14 31.73
C LYS A 92 35.11 5.19 30.81
N PHE A 93 34.29 6.09 30.27
CA PHE A 93 34.76 7.30 29.60
C PHE A 93 34.88 8.46 30.61
N THR A 94 36.10 9.01 30.67
CA THR A 94 36.61 10.32 31.15
C THR A 94 36.28 10.87 32.56
N ALA A 95 37.30 11.55 33.11
CA ALA A 95 37.41 12.07 34.48
C ALA A 95 36.42 13.21 34.87
N GLU A 96 35.67 13.76 33.91
CA GLU A 96 34.70 14.84 34.17
C GLU A 96 33.46 14.34 34.96
N HIS A 97 33.13 13.05 34.82
CA HIS A 97 32.00 12.43 35.50
C HIS A 97 32.31 12.01 36.95
N GLU A 98 33.60 11.77 37.27
CA GLU A 98 34.03 11.34 38.61
C GLU A 98 34.12 12.53 39.58
N ALA A 99 34.40 13.73 39.08
CA ALA A 99 34.31 14.99 39.85
C ALA A 99 32.87 15.31 40.29
N GLN A 100 31.87 15.02 39.45
CA GLN A 100 30.46 15.16 39.79
C GLN A 100 29.98 14.09 40.78
N ARG A 101 30.56 12.88 40.72
CA ARG A 101 30.21 11.77 41.64
C ARG A 101 30.79 11.96 43.04
N LEU A 102 31.98 12.55 43.17
CA LEU A 102 32.62 12.82 44.47
C LEU A 102 31.99 14.02 45.20
N ALA A 103 31.42 14.99 44.46
CA ALA A 103 30.61 16.06 45.05
C ALA A 103 29.29 15.55 45.68
N ALA A 104 28.78 14.40 45.21
CA ALA A 104 27.53 13.81 45.69
C ALA A 104 27.71 12.80 46.86
N ALA A 105 28.95 12.46 47.24
CA ALA A 105 29.23 11.36 48.18
C ALA A 105 29.46 11.78 49.66
N SER A 106 29.35 13.08 49.99
CA SER A 106 29.54 13.57 51.37
C SER A 106 28.21 14.00 52.02
N SER A 107 27.38 13.04 52.43
CA SER A 107 26.53 13.18 53.63
C SER A 107 25.73 11.90 53.90
N THR A 108 26.15 11.11 54.89
CA THR A 108 25.28 10.13 55.54
C THR A 108 25.57 10.07 57.04
N LYS A 109 24.55 10.29 57.86
CA LYS A 109 24.49 9.81 59.25
C LYS A 109 23.06 9.41 59.62
N SER A 110 22.90 8.09 59.76
CA SER A 110 21.98 7.27 60.56
C SER A 110 20.90 7.94 61.44
N LYS A 111 19.66 7.41 61.38
CA LYS A 111 18.92 6.92 62.58
C LYS A 111 17.77 5.93 62.24
N THR A 112 17.58 5.01 63.18
CA THR A 112 16.74 3.79 63.29
C THR A 112 15.22 4.05 63.31
N PRO A 113 14.34 3.08 62.93
CA PRO A 113 12.90 3.31 62.82
C PRO A 113 12.11 2.92 64.09
N GLU A 114 11.04 3.67 64.36
CA GLU A 114 9.97 3.32 65.30
C GLU A 114 8.62 3.23 64.57
N THR A 115 7.77 2.38 65.13
CA THR A 115 6.53 1.76 64.64
C THR A 115 5.26 2.63 64.64
N GLN A 116 4.19 2.09 64.04
CA GLN A 116 2.74 2.47 64.06
C GLN A 116 2.29 3.36 62.88
N GLY A 117 1.16 3.19 62.21
CA GLY A 117 0.00 2.30 62.30
C GLY A 117 -1.20 2.96 61.60
N SER A 118 -2.01 2.17 60.87
CA SER A 118 -3.48 2.32 60.71
C SER A 118 -4.15 3.46 59.88
N THR A 119 -5.13 3.00 59.08
CA THR A 119 -6.45 3.58 58.68
C THR A 119 -6.60 4.60 57.54
N ALA A 120 -7.10 4.09 56.41
CA ALA A 120 -8.38 4.36 55.73
C ALA A 120 -9.05 5.77 55.68
N ARG A 121 -9.45 6.12 54.43
CA ARG A 121 -10.80 6.57 53.96
C ARG A 121 -10.97 8.03 53.45
N ALA A 122 -11.60 8.09 52.26
CA ALA A 122 -12.56 9.07 51.73
C ALA A 122 -12.12 10.44 51.17
N SER A 123 -12.23 10.54 49.84
CA SER A 123 -13.06 11.45 49.03
C SER A 123 -13.52 12.80 49.61
N ALA A 124 -13.14 13.92 48.96
CA ALA A 124 -14.05 15.01 48.57
C ALA A 124 -13.35 16.03 47.63
N SER A 125 -14.13 16.49 46.65
CA SER A 125 -13.88 17.57 45.70
C SER A 125 -14.17 18.94 46.32
N ILE A 126 -13.43 20.01 45.94
CA ILE A 126 -13.85 21.42 45.80
C ILE A 126 -12.81 22.18 44.93
N ASN A 127 -13.32 23.13 44.13
CA ASN A 127 -12.65 23.98 43.12
C ASN A 127 -12.07 25.31 43.71
N PRO A 128 -11.35 26.15 42.92
CA PRO A 128 -10.20 26.94 43.38
C PRO A 128 -10.45 28.45 43.54
N THR A 129 -9.65 29.11 44.40
CA THR A 129 -9.11 30.48 44.21
C THR A 129 -8.01 30.83 45.24
N ASP A 130 -6.93 31.42 44.72
CA ASP A 130 -5.99 32.43 45.24
C ASP A 130 -4.98 32.18 46.41
N ASN A 131 -3.70 32.12 45.97
CA ASN A 131 -2.51 32.94 46.34
C ASN A 131 -1.65 32.73 47.63
N ILE A 132 -0.39 32.35 47.34
CA ILE A 132 0.94 32.82 47.83
C ILE A 132 1.53 32.31 49.18
N GLY A 133 2.50 31.38 49.04
CA GLY A 133 3.83 31.33 49.71
C GLY A 133 4.01 30.45 50.96
N PRO A 134 5.23 29.98 51.33
CA PRO A 134 6.48 29.75 50.58
C PRO A 134 7.00 28.29 50.65
N ALA A 135 7.96 27.99 49.77
CA ALA A 135 8.87 26.83 49.69
C ALA A 135 8.76 25.72 50.77
N ALA A 136 8.20 24.57 50.36
CA ALA A 136 8.40 23.28 51.04
C ALA A 136 9.41 22.44 50.26
N ILE A 137 10.54 22.15 50.91
CA ILE A 137 11.59 21.23 50.48
C ILE A 137 11.01 19.81 50.52
N VAL A 138 10.78 19.20 49.36
CA VAL A 138 10.37 17.79 49.24
C VAL A 138 11.61 16.90 49.35
N SER A 139 11.62 16.05 50.36
CA SER A 139 12.68 15.09 50.66
C SER A 139 12.81 14.02 49.57
N GLY A 140 14.04 13.76 49.13
CA GLY A 140 14.41 12.84 48.05
C GLY A 140 14.16 11.37 48.34
N GLY A 141 12.96 10.90 47.99
CA GLY A 141 12.74 9.49 47.68
C GLY A 141 13.47 9.12 46.39
N LYS A 142 14.30 8.09 46.45
CA LYS A 142 14.98 7.49 45.30
C LYS A 142 13.93 6.99 44.30
N LEU A 143 13.68 7.75 43.24
CA LEU A 143 12.88 7.28 42.11
C LEU A 143 13.65 6.14 41.45
N GLU A 144 13.20 4.90 41.66
CA GLU A 144 13.62 3.80 40.80
C GLU A 144 13.25 4.18 39.36
N GLN A 145 14.25 4.26 38.48
CA GLN A 145 13.99 4.38 37.05
C GLN A 145 13.27 3.12 36.60
N VAL A 146 11.94 3.19 36.55
CA VAL A 146 11.14 2.20 35.84
C VAL A 146 11.59 2.27 34.38
N SER A 147 12.28 1.23 33.92
CA SER A 147 12.65 1.08 32.52
C SER A 147 11.37 1.09 31.69
N VAL A 148 11.11 2.20 31.00
CA VAL A 148 9.95 2.32 30.11
C VAL A 148 10.27 1.51 28.86
N ILE A 149 9.58 0.38 28.71
CA ILE A 149 9.66 -0.44 27.50
C ILE A 149 9.29 0.45 26.30
N PRO A 150 10.13 0.56 25.25
CA PRO A 150 9.78 1.37 24.10
C PRO A 150 8.48 0.90 23.45
N LYS A 151 7.62 1.84 23.03
CA LYS A 151 6.29 1.51 22.48
C LYS A 151 6.31 0.51 21.32
N HIS A 152 7.30 0.60 20.43
CA HIS A 152 7.41 -0.34 19.30
C HIS A 152 7.73 -1.78 19.75
N VAL A 153 8.43 -1.93 20.88
CA VAL A 153 8.72 -3.22 21.51
C VAL A 153 7.45 -3.79 22.13
N GLU A 154 6.71 -2.97 22.87
CA GLU A 154 5.41 -3.34 23.45
C GLU A 154 4.44 -3.83 22.35
N GLN A 155 4.35 -3.08 21.25
CA GLN A 155 3.53 -3.45 20.09
C GLN A 155 3.95 -4.78 19.47
N ALA A 156 5.26 -5.03 19.32
CA ALA A 156 5.76 -6.28 18.76
C ALA A 156 5.43 -7.48 19.68
N LEU A 157 5.60 -7.33 20.99
CA LEU A 157 5.25 -8.37 21.97
C LEU A 157 3.75 -8.66 21.96
N ARG A 158 2.93 -7.60 22.02
CA ARG A 158 1.48 -7.72 22.00
C ARG A 158 1.00 -8.33 20.70
N PHE A 159 1.53 -7.92 19.54
CA PHE A 159 1.15 -8.51 18.27
C PHE A 159 1.52 -9.99 18.18
N ASN A 160 2.67 -10.40 18.73
CA ASN A 160 3.07 -11.80 18.74
C ASN A 160 2.16 -12.68 19.64
N SER A 161 1.66 -12.15 20.76
CA SER A 161 0.77 -12.88 21.67
C SER A 161 -0.71 -12.80 21.28
N GLU A 162 -1.18 -11.64 20.85
CA GLU A 162 -2.59 -11.35 20.57
C GLU A 162 -2.95 -11.43 19.09
N SER A 163 -1.95 -11.48 18.20
CA SER A 163 -2.14 -11.50 16.74
C SER A 163 -2.91 -10.29 16.20
N ARG A 164 -2.87 -9.17 16.95
CA ARG A 164 -3.64 -7.97 16.63
C ARG A 164 -2.97 -6.68 17.13
N ILE A 165 -3.02 -5.65 16.30
CA ILE A 165 -2.79 -4.24 16.68
C ILE A 165 -4.06 -3.48 16.28
N GLU A 166 -4.65 -2.74 17.21
CA GLU A 166 -5.96 -2.13 17.02
C GLU A 166 -5.96 -0.97 16.03
N SER A 167 -7.12 -0.68 15.45
CA SER A 167 -7.29 0.36 14.42
C SER A 167 -7.03 1.78 14.92
N THR A 168 -7.16 2.01 16.22
CA THR A 168 -6.88 3.28 16.89
C THR A 168 -5.40 3.46 17.23
N GLU A 169 -4.60 2.41 17.09
CA GLU A 169 -3.20 2.41 17.49
C GLU A 169 -2.28 2.56 16.28
N ARG A 170 -1.56 3.68 16.22
CA ARG A 170 -0.50 3.89 15.24
C ARG A 170 0.70 3.01 15.53
N LEU A 171 1.24 2.36 14.51
CA LEU A 171 2.48 1.60 14.59
C LEU A 171 3.66 2.53 14.88
N ALA A 172 4.44 2.22 15.92
CA ALA A 172 5.63 2.98 16.28
C ALA A 172 6.82 2.57 15.41
N TYR A 173 7.62 3.55 14.98
CA TYR A 173 8.87 3.28 14.29
C TYR A 173 9.86 2.52 15.20
N GLY A 174 10.59 1.59 14.60
CA GLY A 174 11.37 0.55 15.29
C GLY A 174 10.61 -0.75 15.49
N TYR A 175 9.33 -0.83 15.10
CA TYR A 175 8.53 -2.06 15.21
C TYR A 175 9.16 -3.21 14.42
N LYS A 176 9.14 -4.41 15.00
CA LYS A 176 9.75 -5.61 14.43
C LYS A 176 8.79 -6.79 14.42
N ASP A 177 8.58 -7.36 13.23
CA ASP A 177 7.80 -8.58 13.05
C ASP A 177 8.70 -9.75 12.62
N GLY A 178 8.97 -10.68 13.55
CA GLY A 178 9.68 -11.93 13.26
C GLY A 178 8.78 -13.08 12.80
N GLY A 179 7.48 -12.84 12.62
CA GLY A 179 6.49 -13.88 12.38
C GLY A 179 5.99 -14.52 13.68
N ARG A 180 5.31 -15.66 13.56
CA ARG A 180 4.76 -16.39 14.70
C ARG A 180 5.89 -16.97 15.54
N GLN A 181 5.76 -16.90 16.86
CA GLN A 181 6.73 -17.47 17.81
C GLN A 181 8.13 -16.82 17.71
N ALA A 182 8.22 -15.61 17.15
CA ALA A 182 9.47 -14.86 17.18
C ALA A 182 9.92 -14.71 18.63
N GLN A 183 11.16 -15.13 18.92
CA GLN A 183 11.79 -14.96 20.21
C GLN A 183 12.67 -13.72 20.15
N TYR A 184 12.45 -12.79 21.06
CA TYR A 184 13.19 -11.55 21.15
C TYR A 184 14.15 -11.61 22.33
N GLY A 185 15.36 -11.07 22.16
CA GLY A 185 16.39 -11.05 23.19
C GLY A 185 16.09 -10.04 24.30
N ASP A 186 16.94 -10.02 25.31
CA ASP A 186 16.74 -9.25 26.56
C ASP A 186 16.56 -7.73 26.33
N GLU A 187 17.08 -7.18 25.25
CA GLU A 187 16.88 -5.77 24.89
C GLU A 187 15.86 -5.55 23.77
N MET A 188 15.26 -6.63 23.24
CA MET A 188 14.33 -6.64 22.10
C MET A 188 14.90 -5.97 20.82
N LYS A 189 16.18 -5.58 20.83
CA LYS A 189 16.96 -5.10 19.68
C LYS A 189 17.21 -6.20 18.67
N THR A 190 17.26 -7.45 19.14
CA THR A 190 17.55 -8.65 18.37
C THR A 190 16.39 -9.62 18.50
N ILE A 191 15.91 -10.14 17.37
CA ILE A 191 15.15 -11.38 17.37
C ILE A 191 16.20 -12.49 17.54
N ILE A 192 16.24 -13.12 18.70
CA ILE A 192 17.25 -14.13 19.08
C ILE A 192 16.92 -15.52 18.53
N GLY A 193 15.68 -15.70 18.06
CA GLY A 193 15.26 -16.91 17.38
C GLY A 193 14.04 -16.66 16.51
N THR A 194 14.27 -16.62 15.19
CA THR A 194 13.24 -17.00 14.21
C THR A 194 13.63 -18.40 13.75
N ARG A 195 12.81 -19.43 14.03
CA ARG A 195 13.22 -20.81 13.68
C ARG A 195 13.31 -21.03 12.16
N SER A 196 12.81 -20.12 11.32
CA SER A 196 12.73 -20.38 9.87
C SER A 196 12.57 -19.17 8.92
N ARG A 197 12.53 -17.90 9.39
CA ARG A 197 12.15 -16.76 8.53
C ARG A 197 12.85 -15.45 8.89
N GLU A 198 12.84 -14.50 7.96
CA GLU A 198 13.31 -13.12 8.12
C GLU A 198 12.50 -12.33 9.15
N SER A 199 13.13 -11.31 9.74
CA SER A 199 12.47 -10.31 10.58
C SER A 199 12.26 -9.00 9.84
N ILE A 200 11.05 -8.48 9.87
CA ILE A 200 10.70 -7.22 9.20
C ILE A 200 10.85 -6.07 10.18
N GLU A 201 11.57 -5.01 9.82
CA GLU A 201 11.77 -3.81 10.63
C GLU A 201 11.09 -2.60 9.98
N VAL A 202 10.25 -1.90 10.72
CA VAL A 202 9.60 -0.65 10.29
C VAL A 202 10.44 0.53 10.76
N ARG A 203 11.36 0.99 9.92
CA ARG A 203 12.20 2.16 10.20
C ARG A 203 11.45 3.46 9.95
N SER A 204 11.96 4.54 10.55
CA SER A 204 11.41 5.87 10.30
C SER A 204 11.62 6.30 8.84
N PRO A 205 10.78 7.19 8.27
CA PRO A 205 10.94 7.66 6.90
C PRO A 205 12.27 8.42 6.66
N SER A 206 12.90 8.92 7.73
CA SER A 206 14.25 9.50 7.67
C SER A 206 15.36 8.46 7.49
N GLU A 207 15.12 7.21 7.88
CA GLU A 207 16.07 6.10 7.83
C GLU A 207 15.78 5.12 6.67
N ASP A 208 14.60 5.21 6.07
CA ASP A 208 14.14 4.36 4.97
C ASP A 208 13.54 5.21 3.83
N PRO A 209 14.39 5.65 2.87
CA PRO A 209 13.97 6.53 1.77
C PRO A 209 12.92 5.92 0.84
N ALA A 210 12.97 4.59 0.62
CA ALA A 210 12.00 3.89 -0.21
C ALA A 210 10.61 3.88 0.44
N LEU A 211 10.55 3.58 1.74
CA LEU A 211 9.31 3.70 2.52
C LEU A 211 8.80 5.15 2.55
N LYS A 212 9.69 6.13 2.74
CA LYS A 212 9.32 7.55 2.69
C LYS A 212 8.66 7.92 1.36
N LYS A 213 9.25 7.51 0.24
CA LYS A 213 8.71 7.76 -1.11
C LYS A 213 7.31 7.13 -1.27
N ALA A 214 7.10 5.92 -0.76
CA ALA A 214 5.79 5.27 -0.78
C ALA A 214 4.75 6.05 0.05
N ILE A 215 5.13 6.50 1.25
CA ILE A 215 4.27 7.33 2.11
C ILE A 215 3.91 8.65 1.43
N ASP A 216 4.89 9.37 0.88
CA ASP A 216 4.67 10.66 0.20
C ASP A 216 3.73 10.49 -1.01
N THR A 217 3.91 9.41 -1.78
CA THR A 217 3.05 9.08 -2.93
C THR A 217 1.62 8.79 -2.47
N ALA A 218 1.43 7.98 -1.42
CA ALA A 218 0.12 7.68 -0.88
C ALA A 218 -0.59 8.95 -0.39
N LYS A 219 0.11 9.80 0.39
CA LYS A 219 -0.41 11.10 0.85
C LYS A 219 -0.86 11.98 -0.31
N SER A 220 -0.05 12.09 -1.37
CA SER A 220 -0.36 12.91 -2.53
C SER A 220 -1.58 12.37 -3.30
N GLN A 221 -1.63 11.07 -3.58
CA GLN A 221 -2.72 10.48 -4.38
C GLN A 221 -4.04 10.40 -3.61
N MET A 222 -4.00 10.31 -2.28
CA MET A 222 -5.20 10.23 -1.43
C MET A 222 -5.78 11.58 -1.03
N ALA A 223 -5.12 12.71 -1.33
CA ALA A 223 -5.53 14.05 -0.88
C ALA A 223 -6.96 14.44 -1.33
N GLY A 224 -7.43 13.91 -2.48
CA GLY A 224 -8.78 14.15 -3.00
C GLY A 224 -9.81 13.04 -2.70
N MET A 225 -9.41 11.96 -2.03
CA MET A 225 -10.30 10.83 -1.77
C MET A 225 -11.21 11.14 -0.59
N ALA A 226 -12.52 11.05 -0.80
CA ALA A 226 -13.51 11.53 0.15
C ALA A 226 -13.78 10.49 1.26
N SER A 227 -13.89 9.21 0.90
CA SER A 227 -14.24 8.16 1.86
C SER A 227 -13.04 7.33 2.31
N ILE A 228 -13.12 6.82 3.54
CA ILE A 228 -12.19 5.82 4.08
C ILE A 228 -12.14 4.56 3.19
N GLU A 229 -13.26 4.17 2.58
CA GLU A 229 -13.33 3.02 1.67
C GLU A 229 -12.53 3.25 0.37
N GLN A 230 -12.64 4.43 -0.25
CA GLN A 230 -11.83 4.80 -1.41
C GLN A 230 -10.34 4.77 -1.07
N LYS A 231 -9.99 5.33 0.09
CA LYS A 231 -8.62 5.34 0.62
C LYS A 231 -8.08 3.95 0.87
N ALA A 232 -8.85 3.07 1.52
CA ALA A 232 -8.47 1.68 1.77
C ALA A 232 -8.30 0.89 0.46
N THR A 233 -9.20 1.10 -0.50
CA THR A 233 -9.13 0.48 -1.83
C THR A 233 -7.87 0.89 -2.58
N PHE A 234 -7.58 2.18 -2.58
CA PHE A 234 -6.35 2.72 -3.15
C PHE A 234 -5.11 2.11 -2.50
N LEU A 235 -5.04 2.12 -1.16
CA LEU A 235 -3.89 1.58 -0.43
C LEU A 235 -3.67 0.10 -0.71
N SER A 236 -4.74 -0.71 -0.79
CA SER A 236 -4.63 -2.14 -1.09
C SER A 236 -3.99 -2.36 -2.46
N ASN A 237 -4.50 -1.67 -3.48
CA ASN A 237 -3.96 -1.74 -4.84
C ASN A 237 -2.55 -1.18 -4.93
N TYR A 238 -2.22 -0.16 -4.14
CA TYR A 238 -0.90 0.43 -4.12
C TYR A 238 0.13 -0.50 -3.46
N VAL A 239 -0.24 -1.16 -2.36
CA VAL A 239 0.59 -2.20 -1.72
C VAL A 239 0.84 -3.37 -2.65
N ASP A 240 -0.19 -3.84 -3.36
CA ASP A 240 -0.05 -4.93 -4.34
C ASP A 240 0.96 -4.56 -5.44
N LYS A 241 0.93 -3.31 -5.94
CA LYS A 241 1.91 -2.78 -6.91
C LYS A 241 3.32 -2.65 -6.34
N LEU A 242 3.46 -2.28 -5.07
CA LEU A 242 4.77 -2.10 -4.44
C LEU A 242 5.43 -3.43 -4.09
N LEU A 243 4.64 -4.43 -3.70
CA LEU A 243 5.10 -5.74 -3.25
C LEU A 243 4.39 -6.85 -4.02
N PRO A 244 4.48 -6.94 -5.36
CA PRO A 244 3.77 -7.94 -6.16
C PRO A 244 4.05 -9.35 -5.66
N GLU A 245 3.02 -10.20 -5.69
CA GLU A 245 3.19 -11.61 -5.35
C GLU A 245 4.00 -12.25 -6.47
N MET A 246 5.20 -12.72 -6.12
CA MET A 246 6.10 -13.36 -7.08
C MET A 246 6.18 -14.86 -6.78
N HIS A 247 6.10 -15.66 -7.86
CA HIS A 247 6.63 -17.01 -7.80
C HIS A 247 8.12 -16.94 -7.45
N GLY A 248 8.55 -17.69 -6.43
CA GLY A 248 9.94 -17.64 -5.93
C GLY A 248 10.22 -16.44 -5.01
N TYR A 249 9.26 -16.06 -4.16
CA TYR A 249 9.46 -14.99 -3.18
C TYR A 249 10.66 -15.26 -2.26
N GLU A 250 10.99 -16.52 -1.96
CA GLU A 250 12.14 -16.87 -1.13
C GLU A 250 13.46 -16.52 -1.79
N GLU A 251 13.58 -16.73 -3.10
CA GLU A 251 14.73 -16.34 -3.90
C GLU A 251 14.86 -14.81 -3.93
N ALA A 252 13.74 -14.10 -4.15
CA ALA A 252 13.71 -12.64 -4.14
C ALA A 252 14.11 -12.07 -2.77
N LEU A 253 13.62 -12.65 -1.68
CA LEU A 253 14.01 -12.28 -0.31
C LEU A 253 15.51 -12.49 -0.03
N LYS A 254 16.12 -13.52 -0.63
CA LYS A 254 17.57 -13.78 -0.52
C LYS A 254 18.42 -12.78 -1.30
N THR A 255 17.85 -12.07 -2.27
CA THR A 255 18.58 -10.98 -2.98
C THR A 255 18.78 -9.76 -2.10
N ILE A 256 18.00 -9.61 -1.03
CA ILE A 256 18.16 -8.51 -0.09
C ILE A 256 19.47 -8.72 0.69
N PRO A 257 20.44 -7.78 0.66
CA PRO A 257 21.77 -8.00 1.23
C PRO A 257 21.76 -8.40 2.70
N THR A 258 20.77 -7.92 3.46
CA THR A 258 20.61 -8.19 4.89
C THR A 258 19.84 -9.47 5.18
N ASN A 259 19.48 -10.27 4.16
CA ASN A 259 18.67 -11.49 4.26
C ASN A 259 19.15 -12.61 3.32
N GLN A 260 20.44 -12.64 2.98
CA GLN A 260 21.01 -13.64 2.06
C GLN A 260 20.81 -15.10 2.51
N ASP A 261 20.68 -15.34 3.81
CA ASP A 261 20.41 -16.66 4.41
C ASP A 261 18.91 -16.97 4.58
N GLY A 262 18.02 -16.05 4.19
CA GLY A 262 16.57 -16.13 4.38
C GLY A 262 16.10 -15.95 5.83
N LYS A 263 16.99 -15.56 6.75
CA LYS A 263 16.69 -15.39 8.19
C LYS A 263 17.16 -14.05 8.75
N GLY A 264 17.62 -13.17 7.88
CA GLY A 264 18.15 -11.88 8.24
C GLY A 264 17.06 -10.83 8.52
N ARG A 265 17.51 -9.57 8.59
CA ARG A 265 16.63 -8.43 8.87
C ARG A 265 16.32 -7.71 7.57
N VAL A 266 15.03 -7.52 7.27
CA VAL A 266 14.58 -6.76 6.10
C VAL A 266 13.79 -5.55 6.55
N THR A 267 14.04 -4.38 5.95
CA THR A 267 13.17 -3.22 6.14
C THR A 267 12.01 -3.24 5.14
N LEU A 268 10.94 -2.51 5.42
CA LEU A 268 9.86 -2.33 4.43
C LEU A 268 10.38 -1.69 3.13
N GLY A 269 11.32 -0.75 3.20
CA GLY A 269 11.96 -0.17 2.03
C GLY A 269 12.71 -1.19 1.17
N GLN A 270 13.48 -2.07 1.79
CA GLN A 270 14.19 -3.13 1.05
C GLN A 270 13.22 -4.08 0.35
N LEU A 271 12.07 -4.39 0.98
CA LEU A 271 11.01 -5.19 0.36
C LEU A 271 10.38 -4.45 -0.83
N ILE A 272 10.15 -3.12 -0.72
CA ILE A 272 9.64 -2.27 -1.80
C ILE A 272 10.62 -2.24 -2.98
N GLU A 273 11.92 -2.06 -2.71
CA GLU A 273 12.97 -2.03 -3.74
C GLU A 273 13.12 -3.38 -4.44
N ALA A 274 13.05 -4.47 -3.67
CA ALA A 274 13.06 -5.83 -4.20
C ALA A 274 11.72 -6.25 -4.85
N GLN A 275 10.68 -5.41 -4.75
CA GLN A 275 9.33 -5.66 -5.25
C GLN A 275 8.80 -7.05 -4.88
N THR A 276 8.96 -7.45 -3.61
CA THR A 276 8.57 -8.79 -3.16
C THR A 276 7.97 -8.77 -1.77
N GLY A 277 6.90 -9.53 -1.58
CA GLY A 277 6.26 -9.65 -0.27
C GLY A 277 5.19 -10.75 -0.23
N VAL A 278 5.06 -11.39 0.92
CA VAL A 278 3.94 -12.29 1.24
C VAL A 278 2.94 -11.54 2.13
N CYS A 279 1.91 -12.23 2.61
CA CYS A 279 0.81 -11.64 3.38
C CYS A 279 1.24 -10.73 4.54
N ARG A 280 2.19 -11.15 5.38
CA ARG A 280 2.69 -10.31 6.49
C ARG A 280 3.42 -9.05 6.01
N HIS A 281 4.14 -9.11 4.89
CA HIS A 281 4.85 -7.96 4.32
C HIS A 281 3.84 -6.92 3.81
N ARG A 282 2.89 -7.40 3.01
CA ARG A 282 1.83 -6.60 2.40
C ARG A 282 0.94 -5.97 3.48
N SER A 283 0.48 -6.75 4.45
CA SER A 283 -0.38 -6.26 5.52
C SER A 283 0.31 -5.27 6.47
N LEU A 284 1.61 -5.48 6.75
CA LEU A 284 2.40 -4.52 7.54
C LEU A 284 2.63 -3.21 6.78
N LEU A 285 2.97 -3.28 5.48
CA LEU A 285 3.10 -2.08 4.65
C LEU A 285 1.77 -1.32 4.54
N PHE A 286 0.64 -2.03 4.36
CA PHE A 286 -0.69 -1.43 4.38
C PHE A 286 -0.93 -0.68 5.69
N LYS A 287 -0.64 -1.30 6.84
CA LYS A 287 -0.80 -0.68 8.17
C LYS A 287 0.00 0.63 8.27
N VAL A 288 1.27 0.62 7.87
CA VAL A 288 2.13 1.82 7.92
C VAL A 288 1.60 2.93 7.00
N LEU A 289 1.22 2.60 5.76
CA LEU A 289 0.69 3.60 4.82
C LEU A 289 -0.64 4.18 5.30
N ALA A 290 -1.53 3.35 5.84
CA ALA A 290 -2.81 3.77 6.41
C ALA A 290 -2.62 4.71 7.62
N ASP A 291 -1.73 4.34 8.54
CA ASP A 291 -1.37 5.17 9.70
C ASP A 291 -0.82 6.53 9.27
N GLU A 292 0.03 6.57 8.25
CA GLU A 292 0.62 7.80 7.72
C GLU A 292 -0.38 8.66 6.93
N THR A 293 -1.45 8.08 6.41
CA THR A 293 -2.47 8.77 5.60
C THR A 293 -3.78 9.02 6.33
N GLY A 294 -3.83 8.69 7.63
CA GLY A 294 -4.99 8.93 8.49
C GLY A 294 -6.16 7.97 8.23
N VAL A 295 -5.89 6.78 7.71
CA VAL A 295 -6.87 5.70 7.57
C VAL A 295 -6.78 4.82 8.82
N PRO A 296 -7.81 4.79 9.70
CA PRO A 296 -7.81 3.87 10.83
C PRO A 296 -7.74 2.43 10.31
N THR A 297 -6.81 1.63 10.81
CA THR A 297 -6.70 0.24 10.36
C THR A 297 -6.07 -0.66 11.40
N ALA A 298 -6.65 -1.83 11.64
CA ALA A 298 -6.03 -2.86 12.46
C ALA A 298 -5.04 -3.67 11.63
N LEU A 299 -3.99 -4.18 12.28
CA LEU A 299 -3.12 -5.22 11.73
C LEU A 299 -3.51 -6.54 12.39
N VAL A 300 -3.84 -7.56 11.59
CA VAL A 300 -4.37 -8.83 12.09
C VAL A 300 -3.59 -10.00 11.53
N ARG A 301 -3.41 -11.03 12.35
CA ARG A 301 -2.83 -12.32 11.96
C ARG A 301 -3.74 -13.46 12.39
N GLY A 302 -3.86 -14.48 11.56
CA GLY A 302 -4.68 -15.64 11.83
C GLY A 302 -4.42 -16.78 10.86
N HIS A 303 -5.46 -17.56 10.56
CA HIS A 303 -5.47 -18.51 9.46
C HIS A 303 -6.43 -18.04 8.36
N PHE A 304 -6.14 -18.43 7.14
CA PHE A 304 -7.03 -18.32 6.00
C PHE A 304 -7.31 -19.72 5.45
N GLU A 305 -8.59 -20.02 5.16
CA GLU A 305 -9.07 -21.27 4.59
C GLU A 305 -9.88 -20.99 3.31
N GLY A 306 -9.17 -20.78 2.21
CA GLY A 306 -9.76 -20.57 0.89
C GLY A 306 -9.72 -21.84 0.02
N PRO A 307 -10.39 -21.83 -1.15
CA PRO A 307 -10.49 -23.00 -2.02
C PRO A 307 -9.16 -23.53 -2.56
N ARG A 308 -8.13 -22.67 -2.62
CA ARG A 308 -6.81 -22.98 -3.20
C ARG A 308 -5.66 -22.79 -2.23
N GLU A 309 -5.90 -22.12 -1.10
CA GLU A 309 -4.87 -21.68 -0.19
C GLU A 309 -5.37 -21.86 1.24
N MET A 310 -4.55 -22.54 2.06
CA MET A 310 -4.82 -22.75 3.46
C MET A 310 -3.54 -22.51 4.25
N GLY A 311 -3.62 -21.74 5.32
CA GLY A 311 -2.44 -21.53 6.16
C GLY A 311 -2.51 -20.29 7.03
N VAL A 312 -1.39 -20.00 7.67
CA VAL A 312 -1.21 -18.78 8.46
C VAL A 312 -1.22 -17.58 7.52
N HIS A 313 -2.00 -16.58 7.88
CA HIS A 313 -2.24 -15.40 7.04
C HIS A 313 -2.23 -14.10 7.85
N ALA A 314 -2.08 -12.98 7.16
CA ALA A 314 -2.13 -11.64 7.75
C ALA A 314 -2.89 -10.70 6.83
N TRP A 315 -3.73 -9.85 7.42
CA TRP A 315 -4.61 -8.91 6.71
C TRP A 315 -4.92 -7.71 7.61
N ASN A 316 -5.68 -6.76 7.07
CA ASN A 316 -6.03 -5.53 7.75
C ASN A 316 -7.55 -5.40 7.94
N GLU A 317 -7.96 -4.62 8.94
CA GLU A 317 -9.36 -4.29 9.17
C GLU A 317 -9.54 -2.78 9.21
N VAL A 318 -10.41 -2.23 8.37
CA VAL A 318 -10.62 -0.79 8.27
C VAL A 318 -12.04 -0.46 8.75
N PRO A 319 -12.24 0.18 9.91
CA PRO A 319 -13.54 0.70 10.28
C PRO A 319 -13.96 1.84 9.35
N LEU A 320 -15.23 1.81 8.97
CA LEU A 320 -15.89 2.82 8.16
C LEU A 320 -16.69 3.78 9.04
N GLU A 321 -16.98 4.96 8.51
CA GLU A 321 -17.71 6.02 9.22
C GLU A 321 -19.13 5.61 9.62
N ASN A 322 -19.74 4.68 8.88
CA ASN A 322 -21.07 4.13 9.17
C ASN A 322 -21.07 3.02 10.25
N GLY A 323 -19.94 2.80 10.93
CA GLY A 323 -19.77 1.75 11.95
C GLY A 323 -19.52 0.35 11.39
N LYS A 324 -19.63 0.14 10.07
CA LYS A 324 -19.21 -1.11 9.42
C LYS A 324 -17.68 -1.22 9.39
N LYS A 325 -17.17 -2.39 9.03
CA LYS A 325 -15.74 -2.64 8.85
C LYS A 325 -15.50 -3.33 7.52
N LEU A 326 -14.37 -3.01 6.89
CA LEU A 326 -13.82 -3.73 5.76
C LEU A 326 -12.73 -4.68 6.24
N LEU A 327 -12.72 -5.89 5.71
CA LEU A 327 -11.54 -6.73 5.66
C LEU A 327 -10.75 -6.36 4.40
N VAL A 328 -9.48 -6.00 4.58
CA VAL A 328 -8.57 -5.67 3.48
C VAL A 328 -7.41 -6.66 3.47
N ASP A 329 -7.38 -7.49 2.43
CA ASP A 329 -6.31 -8.44 2.18
C ASP A 329 -5.62 -8.09 0.87
N ALA A 330 -4.54 -7.30 1.00
CA ALA A 330 -3.71 -6.90 -0.11
C ALA A 330 -2.98 -8.09 -0.77
N THR A 331 -2.90 -9.26 -0.11
CA THR A 331 -2.30 -10.47 -0.69
C THR A 331 -3.20 -11.02 -1.79
N HIS A 332 -4.49 -11.18 -1.48
CA HIS A 332 -5.47 -11.75 -2.40
C HIS A 332 -6.24 -10.69 -3.21
N GLY A 333 -5.84 -9.41 -3.09
CA GLY A 333 -6.53 -8.29 -3.73
C GLY A 333 -8.00 -8.18 -3.31
N LYS A 334 -8.30 -8.49 -2.04
CA LYS A 334 -9.67 -8.50 -1.52
C LYS A 334 -9.92 -7.30 -0.61
N ILE A 335 -11.02 -6.60 -0.88
CA ILE A 335 -11.60 -5.60 0.00
C ILE A 335 -13.06 -5.99 0.14
N ILE A 336 -13.45 -6.44 1.32
CA ILE A 336 -14.74 -7.09 1.54
C ILE A 336 -15.39 -6.50 2.78
N PRO A 337 -16.69 -6.16 2.75
CA PRO A 337 -17.45 -5.91 3.97
C PRO A 337 -17.31 -7.09 4.94
N MET A 338 -17.13 -6.83 6.24
CA MET A 338 -16.96 -7.90 7.22
C MET A 338 -18.18 -8.82 7.37
N ASP A 339 -19.38 -8.31 7.05
CA ASP A 339 -20.64 -9.05 7.04
C ASP A 339 -20.78 -9.99 5.82
N ASP A 340 -19.83 -9.97 4.88
CA ASP A 340 -19.81 -10.88 3.73
C ASP A 340 -19.48 -12.33 4.15
N ALA A 341 -20.20 -13.31 3.60
CA ALA A 341 -19.99 -14.72 3.92
C ALA A 341 -18.56 -15.23 3.63
N TYR A 342 -17.84 -14.60 2.70
CA TYR A 342 -16.45 -14.92 2.38
C TYR A 342 -15.49 -14.65 3.55
N THR A 343 -15.81 -13.70 4.44
CA THR A 343 -14.93 -13.38 5.59
C THR A 343 -14.82 -14.54 6.58
N ARG A 344 -15.73 -15.52 6.53
CA ARG A 344 -15.68 -16.74 7.35
C ARG A 344 -14.47 -17.63 7.05
N GLN A 345 -13.80 -17.43 5.91
CA GLN A 345 -12.53 -18.09 5.58
C GLN A 345 -11.37 -17.59 6.45
N TYR A 346 -11.52 -16.42 7.09
CA TYR A 346 -10.52 -15.86 7.98
C TYR A 346 -10.79 -16.31 9.42
N GLN A 347 -9.78 -16.89 10.03
CA GLN A 347 -9.88 -17.62 11.29
C GLN A 347 -8.83 -17.13 12.28
N TYR A 348 -9.11 -17.29 13.56
CA TYR A 348 -8.11 -17.15 14.60
C TYR A 348 -6.99 -18.19 14.46
N LEU A 349 -5.89 -18.01 15.20
CA LEU A 349 -4.79 -18.99 15.21
C LEU A 349 -5.21 -20.39 15.71
N ASN A 350 -6.32 -20.50 16.45
CA ASN A 350 -6.92 -21.77 16.87
C ASN A 350 -7.91 -22.35 15.84
N LYS A 351 -7.94 -21.83 14.60
CA LYS A 351 -8.81 -22.24 13.48
C LYS A 351 -10.31 -22.03 13.72
N LYS A 352 -10.69 -21.26 14.75
CA LYS A 352 -12.09 -20.83 14.90
C LYS A 352 -12.36 -19.67 13.95
N PRO A 353 -13.55 -19.58 13.32
CA PRO A 353 -13.93 -18.45 12.48
C PRO A 353 -13.71 -17.13 13.23
N MET A 354 -13.06 -16.16 12.59
CA MET A 354 -12.82 -14.86 13.20
C MET A 354 -14.04 -13.94 13.06
N TYR A 355 -14.80 -14.10 11.98
CA TYR A 355 -15.94 -13.26 11.66
C TYR A 355 -17.22 -14.07 11.49
N ASP A 356 -18.33 -13.50 11.94
CA ASP A 356 -19.70 -13.94 11.66
C ASP A 356 -20.49 -12.81 10.97
N ASN A 357 -21.81 -12.98 10.84
CA ASN A 357 -22.70 -11.98 10.22
C ASN A 357 -22.74 -10.64 10.98
N ASN A 358 -22.24 -10.59 12.21
CA ASN A 358 -22.17 -9.40 13.06
C ASN A 358 -20.75 -8.83 13.14
N GLY A 359 -19.80 -9.34 12.36
CA GLY A 359 -18.41 -8.92 12.34
C GLY A 359 -17.50 -9.78 13.23
N LEU A 360 -16.58 -9.15 13.96
CA LEU A 360 -15.57 -9.84 14.76
C LEU A 360 -16.22 -10.65 15.90
N ILE A 361 -16.01 -11.97 15.91
CA ILE A 361 -16.47 -12.84 16.99
C ILE A 361 -15.52 -12.69 18.17
N ASP A 362 -15.97 -12.05 19.25
CA ASP A 362 -15.19 -11.97 20.48
C ASP A 362 -15.34 -13.25 21.32
N TYR A 363 -14.45 -14.22 21.09
CA TYR A 363 -14.43 -15.44 21.90
C TYR A 363 -13.96 -15.20 23.34
N LYS A 364 -13.28 -14.08 23.65
CA LYS A 364 -12.85 -13.79 25.04
C LYS A 364 -14.06 -13.44 25.90
N SER A 365 -14.99 -12.64 25.39
CA SER A 365 -16.25 -12.37 26.11
C SER A 365 -17.16 -13.60 26.19
N GLN A 366 -17.19 -14.44 25.15
CA GLN A 366 -17.95 -15.69 25.19
C GLN A 366 -17.39 -16.71 26.19
N GLN A 367 -16.06 -16.80 26.35
CA GLN A 367 -15.44 -17.63 27.40
C GLN A 367 -15.63 -17.03 28.81
N ALA A 368 -15.76 -15.70 28.92
CA ALA A 368 -16.04 -15.05 30.21
C ALA A 368 -17.49 -15.24 30.68
N ALA A 369 -18.43 -15.56 29.78
CA ALA A 369 -19.85 -15.75 30.08
C ALA A 369 -20.23 -17.18 30.53
N ALA A 370 -19.33 -18.16 30.41
CA ALA A 370 -19.49 -19.45 31.07
C ALA A 370 -19.26 -19.27 32.59
N PRO A 371 -20.05 -19.92 33.48
CA PRO A 371 -19.85 -19.82 34.91
C PRO A 371 -18.42 -20.27 35.24
N LYS A 372 -17.59 -19.31 35.63
CA LYS A 372 -16.19 -19.54 35.99
C LYS A 372 -16.14 -20.48 37.21
N ALA A 373 -15.65 -21.69 37.02
CA ALA A 373 -14.73 -22.23 38.01
C ALA A 373 -13.52 -21.28 38.04
N GLU A 374 -13.14 -20.77 39.21
CA GLU A 374 -12.06 -19.79 39.35
C GLU A 374 -10.80 -20.26 38.59
N PRO A 375 -10.35 -19.53 37.54
CA PRO A 375 -9.06 -19.81 36.97
C PRO A 375 -8.01 -19.22 37.92
N ALA A 376 -7.12 -20.07 38.41
CA ALA A 376 -5.91 -19.66 39.09
C ALA A 376 -5.20 -18.59 38.24
N ARG A 377 -4.87 -17.46 38.88
CA ARG A 377 -4.10 -16.37 38.25
C ARG A 377 -2.82 -16.95 37.64
N PHE A 378 -2.65 -16.77 36.33
CA PHE A 378 -1.40 -17.04 35.63
C PHE A 378 -0.36 -15.96 35.99
N GLU A 379 0.24 -16.08 37.18
CA GLU A 379 1.66 -15.77 37.33
C GLU A 379 2.41 -16.84 36.52
N ILE A 380 3.29 -16.43 35.61
CA ILE A 380 4.32 -17.35 35.12
C ILE A 380 5.19 -17.64 36.34
N GLN A 381 4.91 -18.76 37.00
CA GLN A 381 5.60 -19.13 38.23
C GLN A 381 7.09 -19.31 37.90
N ASP A 382 7.99 -18.73 38.71
CA ASP A 382 9.44 -18.69 38.48
C ASP A 382 10.07 -20.03 38.07
N HIS A 383 9.47 -21.14 38.50
CA HIS A 383 9.89 -22.49 38.13
C HIS A 383 9.82 -22.76 36.62
N GLN A 384 8.85 -22.20 35.87
CA GLN A 384 8.74 -22.38 34.42
C GLN A 384 9.87 -21.65 33.68
N ARG A 385 10.29 -20.49 34.18
CA ARG A 385 11.40 -19.70 33.63
C ARG A 385 12.74 -20.41 33.82
N ILE A 386 12.94 -21.01 34.99
CA ILE A 386 14.13 -21.81 35.30
C ILE A 386 14.19 -23.04 34.39
N LEU A 387 13.08 -23.76 34.20
CA LEU A 387 13.02 -24.94 33.34
C LEU A 387 13.19 -24.61 31.85
N ALA A 388 12.71 -23.46 31.37
CA ALA A 388 12.86 -23.03 29.98
C ALA A 388 14.32 -22.73 29.58
N GLY A 389 15.19 -22.43 30.55
CA GLY A 389 16.62 -22.20 30.32
C GLY A 389 17.47 -23.46 30.23
N ALA A 390 16.91 -24.66 30.46
CA ALA A 390 17.67 -25.90 30.31
C ALA A 390 17.59 -26.44 28.87
N GLU A 391 18.74 -26.84 28.32
CA GLU A 391 18.80 -27.56 27.04
C GLU A 391 18.71 -29.08 27.30
N PRO A 392 17.60 -29.75 26.92
CA PRO A 392 17.48 -31.19 27.05
C PRO A 392 18.34 -31.91 26.01
N THR A 393 19.14 -32.86 26.46
CA THR A 393 19.84 -33.83 25.61
C THR A 393 19.12 -35.17 25.67
N SER A 394 18.61 -35.64 24.54
CA SER A 394 17.99 -36.96 24.44
C SER A 394 19.02 -38.02 24.06
N THR A 395 19.00 -39.16 24.74
CA THR A 395 19.80 -40.35 24.41
C THR A 395 18.93 -41.60 24.42
N SER A 396 19.45 -42.73 23.94
CA SER A 396 18.78 -44.03 24.07
C SER A 396 18.50 -44.45 25.52
N LYS A 397 19.11 -43.78 26.50
CA LYS A 397 18.93 -44.03 27.94
C LYS A 397 18.01 -43.02 28.64
N GLY A 398 17.36 -42.10 27.90
CA GLY A 398 16.44 -41.10 28.43
C GLY A 398 16.80 -39.65 28.09
N ILE A 399 16.04 -38.70 28.66
CA ILE A 399 16.25 -37.26 28.54
C ILE A 399 17.09 -36.77 29.73
N TYR A 400 18.11 -35.97 29.42
CA TYR A 400 19.04 -35.38 30.37
C TYR A 400 18.95 -33.86 30.30
N LEU A 401 18.81 -33.18 31.44
CA LEU A 401 18.98 -31.73 31.53
C LEU A 401 20.39 -31.45 32.04
N GLY A 402 21.18 -30.75 31.23
CA GLY A 402 22.50 -30.26 31.62
C GLY A 402 22.35 -29.16 32.66
N VAL A 403 22.69 -29.46 33.90
CA VAL A 403 22.71 -28.51 35.00
C VAL A 403 24.14 -28.00 35.06
N GLY A 404 24.35 -26.68 34.86
CA GLY A 404 25.67 -26.07 34.74
C GLY A 404 26.61 -26.31 35.93
N GLU A 405 27.78 -25.68 35.92
CA GLU A 405 28.89 -26.00 36.85
C GLU A 405 28.65 -25.75 38.34
N SER A 406 27.56 -25.07 38.74
CA SER A 406 27.32 -24.75 40.15
C SER A 406 26.25 -25.64 40.79
N SER A 407 26.55 -26.10 42.00
CA SER A 407 25.60 -26.77 42.90
C SER A 407 24.34 -25.93 43.16
N GLU A 408 24.45 -24.60 43.10
CA GLU A 408 23.34 -23.66 43.19
C GLU A 408 22.35 -23.80 42.03
N LYS A 409 22.84 -23.93 40.78
CA LYS A 409 21.95 -24.18 39.64
C LYS A 409 21.26 -25.52 39.79
N LEU A 410 21.97 -26.56 40.21
CA LEU A 410 21.37 -27.87 40.47
C LEU A 410 20.21 -27.78 41.49
N ALA A 411 20.41 -27.05 42.59
CA ALA A 411 19.36 -26.81 43.58
C ALA A 411 18.17 -26.04 42.99
N GLN A 412 18.40 -25.02 42.17
CA GLN A 412 17.33 -24.27 41.49
C GLN A 412 16.50 -25.14 40.55
N TYR A 413 17.13 -26.02 39.78
CA TYR A 413 16.41 -26.94 38.89
C TYR A 413 15.63 -28.00 39.66
N LYS A 414 16.18 -28.54 40.76
CA LYS A 414 15.45 -29.47 41.63
C LYS A 414 14.21 -28.81 42.26
N ASP A 415 14.36 -27.59 42.77
CA ASP A 415 13.25 -26.82 43.33
C ASP A 415 12.19 -26.50 42.26
N ALA A 416 12.62 -26.13 41.06
CA ALA A 416 11.71 -25.86 39.94
C ALA A 416 10.95 -27.12 39.50
N LEU A 417 11.61 -28.28 39.44
CA LEU A 417 10.98 -29.56 39.13
C LEU A 417 10.02 -30.01 40.23
N ALA A 418 10.39 -29.86 41.50
CA ALA A 418 9.51 -30.15 42.63
C ALA A 418 8.25 -29.28 42.61
N LYS A 419 8.38 -27.97 42.33
CA LYS A 419 7.25 -27.05 42.15
C LYS A 419 6.38 -27.39 40.94
N ALA A 420 6.97 -27.96 39.89
CA ALA A 420 6.24 -28.50 38.74
C ALA A 420 5.64 -29.90 38.98
N GLY A 421 5.79 -30.46 40.19
CA GLY A 421 5.19 -31.74 40.60
C GLY A 421 6.04 -32.98 40.31
N TYR A 422 7.30 -32.83 39.89
CA TYR A 422 8.22 -33.95 39.68
C TYR A 422 8.96 -34.30 40.97
N ILE A 423 9.05 -35.58 41.27
CA ILE A 423 9.63 -36.10 42.52
C ILE A 423 10.98 -36.76 42.23
N GLU A 424 12.05 -36.28 42.87
CA GLU A 424 13.38 -36.90 42.77
C GLU A 424 13.36 -38.35 43.29
N GLY A 425 14.01 -39.26 42.58
CA GLY A 425 14.00 -40.70 42.82
C GLY A 425 12.83 -41.44 42.15
N LYS A 426 11.75 -40.74 41.77
CA LYS A 426 10.58 -41.31 41.10
C LYS A 426 10.47 -40.89 39.63
N ASP A 427 10.49 -39.59 39.38
CA ASP A 427 10.29 -39.02 38.05
C ASP A 427 11.63 -38.60 37.41
N PHE A 428 12.57 -38.17 38.24
CA PHE A 428 13.94 -37.88 37.83
C PHE A 428 14.96 -38.30 38.89
N SER A 429 16.21 -38.46 38.50
CA SER A 429 17.34 -38.68 39.41
C SER A 429 18.47 -37.72 39.07
N THR A 430 19.27 -37.33 40.06
CA THR A 430 20.53 -36.65 39.80
C THR A 430 21.68 -37.63 39.87
N LYS A 431 22.55 -37.57 38.86
CA LYS A 431 23.76 -38.39 38.81
C LYS A 431 24.88 -37.68 38.07
N PRO A 432 26.15 -37.95 38.43
CA PRO A 432 27.28 -37.54 37.61
C PRO A 432 27.16 -38.14 36.20
N SER A 433 27.38 -37.32 35.18
CA SER A 433 27.36 -37.77 33.78
C SER A 433 28.74 -37.68 33.16
N SER A 434 29.24 -38.80 32.64
CA SER A 434 30.45 -38.80 31.80
C SER A 434 30.26 -37.97 30.53
N LEU A 435 29.02 -37.86 30.02
CA LEU A 435 28.68 -37.03 28.86
C LEU A 435 28.77 -35.52 29.17
N ASN A 436 28.77 -35.14 30.45
CA ASN A 436 28.90 -33.75 30.89
C ASN A 436 30.18 -33.53 31.71
N GLY A 437 31.26 -34.28 31.43
CA GLY A 437 32.55 -34.11 32.09
C GLY A 437 32.55 -34.45 33.58
N GLY A 438 31.69 -35.38 34.01
CA GLY A 438 31.54 -35.77 35.42
C GLY A 438 30.60 -34.87 36.23
N LYS A 439 30.00 -33.85 35.61
CA LYS A 439 29.03 -32.95 36.26
C LYS A 439 27.68 -33.64 36.44
N ASP A 440 26.96 -33.22 37.46
CA ASP A 440 25.61 -33.69 37.72
C ASP A 440 24.67 -33.34 36.56
N VAL A 441 23.81 -34.29 36.21
CA VAL A 441 22.71 -34.12 35.27
C VAL A 441 21.42 -34.56 35.95
N ILE A 442 20.30 -33.95 35.54
CA ILE A 442 18.99 -34.45 35.90
C ILE A 442 18.55 -35.42 34.81
N ALA A 443 18.36 -36.69 35.18
CA ALA A 443 17.96 -37.77 34.28
C ALA A 443 16.54 -38.24 34.60
N PHE A 444 15.66 -38.24 33.61
CA PHE A 444 14.28 -38.73 33.74
C PHE A 444 14.20 -40.22 33.41
N SER A 445 13.57 -41.01 34.28
CA SER A 445 13.41 -42.46 34.10
C SER A 445 12.06 -42.79 33.46
N GLY A 446 12.09 -43.37 32.25
CA GLY A 446 10.90 -43.93 31.59
C GLY A 446 10.48 -43.18 30.34
N GLY A 447 10.06 -43.92 29.31
CA GLY A 447 9.53 -43.39 28.04
C GLY A 447 8.16 -42.69 28.16
N ALA A 448 7.72 -42.32 29.36
CA ALA A 448 6.56 -41.47 29.56
C ALA A 448 6.98 -40.05 29.14
N GLY A 449 6.61 -39.67 27.92
CA GLY A 449 6.97 -38.39 27.33
C GLY A 449 6.66 -37.23 28.28
N ILE A 450 7.68 -36.41 28.53
CA ILE A 450 7.51 -35.09 29.13
C ILE A 450 6.60 -34.30 28.16
N LYS A 451 5.31 -34.23 28.47
CA LYS A 451 4.35 -33.43 27.69
C LYS A 451 4.53 -31.97 28.09
N PHE A 452 5.41 -31.26 27.37
CA PHE A 452 5.26 -29.82 27.26
C PHE A 452 3.98 -29.57 26.46
N SER A 453 2.97 -28.99 27.10
CA SER A 453 1.60 -28.89 26.60
C SER A 453 1.51 -28.39 25.15
N ALA A 454 1.08 -29.28 24.25
CA ALA A 454 0.50 -28.94 22.96
C ALA A 454 -0.84 -29.67 22.86
N GLU A 455 -1.94 -28.94 23.05
CA GLU A 455 -3.31 -29.36 22.77
C GLU A 455 -3.72 -28.72 21.42
N HIS A 456 -4.46 -29.31 20.48
CA HIS A 456 -5.45 -30.40 20.46
C HIS A 456 -5.62 -30.96 19.02
N GLU A 457 -6.03 -32.22 18.87
CA GLU A 457 -6.70 -32.77 17.66
C GLU A 457 -8.21 -33.03 17.92
N PRO A 458 -9.07 -33.08 16.88
CA PRO A 458 -10.50 -32.77 16.96
C PRO A 458 -11.44 -33.99 17.07
N MET A 459 -12.61 -33.79 17.70
CA MET A 459 -13.74 -34.71 17.67
C MET A 459 -14.77 -34.37 16.59
N ARG A 460 -15.40 -35.44 16.07
CA ARG A 460 -16.29 -35.55 14.90
C ARG A 460 -17.76 -35.24 15.23
N ALA A 461 -18.42 -34.57 14.27
CA ALA A 461 -19.84 -34.43 13.91
C ALA A 461 -21.00 -34.94 14.81
N THR A 462 -22.01 -34.08 14.98
CA THR A 462 -23.46 -34.44 14.94
C THR A 462 -24.28 -33.31 14.27
N THR A 463 -25.31 -33.70 13.53
CA THR A 463 -26.25 -32.90 12.71
C THR A 463 -27.44 -32.32 13.54
N PRO A 464 -28.22 -31.36 13.00
CA PRO A 464 -28.99 -30.36 13.77
C PRO A 464 -30.49 -30.65 13.90
N PRO A 465 -31.24 -29.83 14.67
CA PRO A 465 -32.65 -29.60 14.39
C PRO A 465 -32.98 -28.18 13.91
N ALA A 466 -34.03 -28.19 13.09
CA ALA A 466 -34.68 -27.16 12.30
C ALA A 466 -35.15 -25.85 12.99
N SER A 467 -35.20 -24.82 12.13
CA SER A 467 -36.25 -23.80 11.95
C SER A 467 -36.51 -22.75 13.04
N VAL A 468 -36.67 -21.47 12.62
CA VAL A 468 -37.86 -20.61 12.86
C VAL A 468 -37.67 -19.23 12.20
N THR A 469 -38.51 -19.00 11.18
CA THR A 469 -39.31 -17.82 10.80
C THR A 469 -38.70 -16.43 10.53
N GLU A 470 -38.96 -15.98 9.30
CA GLU A 470 -38.93 -14.61 8.78
C GLU A 470 -39.82 -13.63 9.58
N LYS A 471 -39.35 -12.38 9.69
CA LYS A 471 -40.23 -11.22 9.91
C LYS A 471 -39.86 -10.06 8.97
N LYS A 472 -40.80 -9.77 8.07
CA LYS A 472 -40.96 -8.55 7.27
C LYS A 472 -41.25 -7.33 8.18
N ALA A 473 -40.64 -6.19 7.89
CA ALA A 473 -41.13 -4.84 8.21
C ALA A 473 -40.62 -3.89 7.10
N ALA A 474 -41.46 -3.45 6.18
CA ALA A 474 -42.34 -2.27 6.25
C ALA A 474 -41.57 -0.97 5.90
N ALA A 475 -41.71 -0.56 4.63
CA ALA A 475 -41.23 0.70 4.08
C ALA A 475 -42.16 1.85 4.51
N THR A 476 -41.56 2.96 4.95
CA THR A 476 -42.28 4.21 5.24
C THR A 476 -41.89 5.23 4.16
N LYS A 477 -42.89 5.72 3.42
CA LYS A 477 -42.78 6.85 2.49
C LYS A 477 -42.80 8.16 3.28
N VAL A 478 -41.94 9.10 2.90
CA VAL A 478 -42.02 10.50 3.32
C VAL A 478 -42.14 11.33 2.04
N ASP A 479 -43.30 11.95 1.87
CA ASP A 479 -43.54 12.96 0.84
C ASP A 479 -43.05 14.31 1.38
N ILE A 480 -42.26 15.04 0.59
CA ILE A 480 -41.95 16.45 0.84
C ILE A 480 -42.29 17.20 -0.44
N ASP A 481 -43.25 18.10 -0.30
CA ASP A 481 -43.77 19.02 -1.31
C ASP A 481 -43.25 20.42 -0.97
N LEU A 482 -42.63 21.12 -1.92
CA LEU A 482 -42.24 22.53 -1.76
C LEU A 482 -42.31 23.25 -3.12
N ASP A 483 -43.33 24.11 -3.25
CA ASP A 483 -43.51 25.10 -4.31
C ASP A 483 -42.78 26.43 -4.01
N GLU A 484 -42.75 27.26 -5.05
CA GLU A 484 -41.83 28.34 -5.43
C GLU A 484 -42.19 29.76 -4.86
N PRO A 485 -41.64 30.92 -5.33
CA PRO A 485 -40.73 31.77 -4.54
C PRO A 485 -41.21 33.23 -4.34
N GLN A 486 -40.42 34.05 -3.62
CA GLN A 486 -40.53 35.53 -3.68
C GLN A 486 -39.19 36.27 -3.75
N ALA A 487 -39.22 37.36 -4.50
CA ALA A 487 -38.11 38.24 -4.88
C ALA A 487 -38.00 39.51 -3.99
N GLY A 488 -36.82 40.15 -3.97
CA GLY A 488 -36.73 41.59 -3.68
C GLY A 488 -35.35 42.14 -3.23
N ARG A 489 -34.73 42.96 -4.10
CA ARG A 489 -33.93 44.21 -3.90
C ARG A 489 -32.87 44.28 -2.77
N GLY A 490 -31.70 44.92 -2.86
CA GLY A 490 -31.11 45.89 -3.80
C GLY A 490 -30.25 46.92 -3.03
N SER A 491 -28.98 47.09 -3.47
CA SER A 491 -28.06 48.26 -3.34
C SER A 491 -27.47 48.71 -1.98
N MET A 492 -26.13 48.90 -1.97
CA MET A 492 -25.40 50.20 -1.85
C MET A 492 -24.17 50.13 -0.92
N LEU A 493 -22.93 50.30 -1.43
CA LEU A 493 -22.03 51.41 -1.08
C LEU A 493 -20.67 51.32 -1.82
N ALA A 494 -20.17 52.48 -2.21
CA ALA A 494 -18.91 52.73 -2.91
C ALA A 494 -17.86 53.40 -2.01
N ALA A 495 -16.63 53.44 -2.54
CA ALA A 495 -15.50 54.33 -2.24
C ALA A 495 -14.43 53.85 -1.25
N THR A 496 -13.20 53.62 -1.74
CA THR A 496 -12.10 54.61 -1.67
C THR A 496 -10.95 54.21 -2.63
N GLY A 497 -10.28 55.21 -3.23
CA GLY A 497 -9.28 55.01 -4.28
C GLY A 497 -7.83 55.32 -3.90
N SER A 498 -6.98 55.19 -4.93
CA SER A 498 -5.59 55.65 -5.12
C SER A 498 -4.41 54.78 -4.64
N ARG A 499 -3.78 54.10 -5.60
CA ARG A 499 -2.31 54.02 -5.87
C ARG A 499 -2.09 53.10 -7.09
N VAL A 500 -1.99 53.68 -8.28
CA VAL A 500 -1.73 52.96 -9.53
C VAL A 500 -0.68 53.74 -10.30
N ASP A 501 0.49 53.13 -10.53
CA ASP A 501 1.30 53.38 -11.74
C ASP A 501 2.24 52.22 -12.13
N ALA A 502 2.11 51.04 -11.52
CA ALA A 502 2.79 49.80 -11.98
C ALA A 502 1.81 48.66 -12.31
N LYS A 503 0.50 48.85 -12.14
CA LYS A 503 -0.54 47.83 -12.32
C LYS A 503 -1.36 47.94 -13.62
N LEU A 504 -1.19 49.02 -14.39
CA LEU A 504 -1.93 49.23 -15.65
C LEU A 504 -1.43 48.38 -16.82
N GLY A 505 -0.16 47.95 -16.82
CA GLY A 505 0.39 47.11 -17.91
C GLY A 505 -0.21 45.70 -18.00
N LYS A 506 -0.62 45.10 -16.88
CA LYS A 506 -1.08 43.69 -16.84
C LYS A 506 -2.57 43.54 -17.15
N ALA A 507 -3.37 44.55 -16.80
CA ALA A 507 -4.78 44.60 -17.18
C ALA A 507 -4.95 44.86 -18.69
N ALA A 508 -4.04 45.62 -19.30
CA ALA A 508 -4.05 45.89 -20.73
C ALA A 508 -3.84 44.64 -21.58
N ILE A 509 -2.94 43.73 -21.18
CA ILE A 509 -2.63 42.50 -21.94
C ILE A 509 -3.75 41.47 -21.83
N ALA A 510 -4.38 41.34 -20.65
CA ALA A 510 -5.57 40.50 -20.49
C ALA A 510 -6.76 41.06 -21.29
N ALA A 511 -6.91 42.39 -21.34
CA ALA A 511 -7.91 43.05 -22.17
C ALA A 511 -7.62 42.90 -23.68
N GLU A 512 -6.35 42.96 -24.09
CA GLU A 512 -5.92 42.76 -25.47
C GLU A 512 -6.15 41.31 -25.93
N ALA A 513 -5.75 40.33 -25.12
CA ALA A 513 -6.03 38.91 -25.39
C ALA A 513 -7.54 38.62 -25.41
N ALA A 514 -8.32 39.22 -24.50
CA ALA A 514 -9.77 39.12 -24.51
C ALA A 514 -10.40 39.79 -25.74
N THR A 515 -9.81 40.88 -26.25
CA THR A 515 -10.26 41.56 -27.47
C THR A 515 -10.00 40.69 -28.70
N HIS A 516 -8.81 40.07 -28.81
CA HIS A 516 -8.51 39.10 -29.87
C HIS A 516 -9.45 37.89 -29.82
N LEU A 517 -9.74 37.36 -28.62
CA LEU A 517 -10.69 36.25 -28.47
C LEU A 517 -12.13 36.65 -28.82
N ALA A 518 -12.57 37.86 -28.44
CA ALA A 518 -13.88 38.38 -28.82
C ALA A 518 -14.02 38.57 -30.34
N GLN A 519 -12.90 38.70 -31.06
CA GLN A 519 -12.83 38.79 -32.52
C GLN A 519 -12.61 37.43 -33.21
N GLY A 520 -12.53 36.33 -32.45
CA GLY A 520 -12.25 34.98 -32.98
C GLY A 520 -10.79 34.76 -33.37
N ASP A 521 -9.89 35.69 -33.06
CA ASP A 521 -8.46 35.65 -33.37
C ASP A 521 -7.68 34.95 -32.24
N VAL A 522 -7.74 33.62 -32.24
CA VAL A 522 -7.09 32.77 -31.23
C VAL A 522 -5.55 32.90 -31.28
N THR A 523 -5.00 33.14 -32.47
CA THR A 523 -3.54 33.27 -32.67
C THR A 523 -3.04 34.61 -32.13
N GLY A 524 -3.78 35.70 -32.36
CA GLY A 524 -3.49 37.01 -31.77
C GLY A 524 -3.55 36.99 -30.26
N ALA A 525 -4.57 36.34 -29.69
CA ALA A 525 -4.68 36.18 -28.23
C ALA A 525 -3.50 35.42 -27.63
N ALA A 526 -3.04 34.34 -28.28
CA ALA A 526 -1.88 33.57 -27.84
C ALA A 526 -0.57 34.37 -27.97
N ALA A 527 -0.40 35.15 -29.04
CA ALA A 527 0.78 35.98 -29.27
C ALA A 527 0.92 37.11 -28.24
N SER A 528 -0.19 37.75 -27.87
CA SER A 528 -0.22 38.81 -26.85
C SER A 528 0.21 38.30 -25.47
N VAL A 529 -0.16 37.05 -25.14
CA VAL A 529 0.26 36.38 -23.90
C VAL A 529 1.71 35.91 -23.96
N ALA A 530 2.14 35.32 -25.09
CA ALA A 530 3.51 34.85 -25.26
C ALA A 530 4.55 36.00 -25.18
N LYS A 531 4.19 37.19 -25.65
CA LYS A 531 5.02 38.40 -25.58
C LYS A 531 5.29 38.83 -24.13
N ASP A 532 4.31 38.70 -23.23
CA ASP A 532 4.48 39.01 -21.80
C ASP A 532 5.32 37.95 -21.07
N VAL A 533 5.09 36.67 -21.39
CA VAL A 533 5.89 35.57 -20.83
C VAL A 533 7.36 35.71 -21.22
N ALA A 534 7.65 36.08 -22.47
CA ALA A 534 9.01 36.34 -22.95
C ALA A 534 9.65 37.58 -22.28
N ALA A 535 8.90 38.67 -22.10
CA ALA A 535 9.37 39.86 -21.41
C ALA A 535 9.69 39.59 -19.93
N GLN A 536 8.86 38.77 -19.25
CA GLN A 536 9.10 38.40 -17.85
C GLN A 536 10.24 37.39 -17.69
N ALA A 537 10.45 36.50 -18.67
CA ALA A 537 11.62 35.61 -18.69
C ALA A 537 12.93 36.40 -18.84
N ALA A 538 12.95 37.48 -19.63
CA ALA A 538 14.10 38.36 -19.79
C ALA A 538 14.42 39.20 -18.54
N ILE A 539 13.41 39.56 -17.74
CA ILE A 539 13.61 40.25 -16.45
C ILE A 539 14.17 39.29 -15.38
N LYS A 540 13.94 37.98 -15.53
CA LYS A 540 14.34 36.94 -14.56
C LYS A 540 15.78 36.45 -14.72
N THR A 541 16.42 36.68 -15.87
CA THR A 541 17.84 36.38 -16.11
C THR A 541 18.79 37.49 -15.64
N GLY A 542 18.28 38.65 -15.21
CA GLY A 542 19.09 39.84 -14.95
C GLY A 542 19.42 40.20 -13.49
N VAL A 543 18.76 39.65 -12.46
CA VAL A 543 18.96 40.12 -11.07
C VAL A 543 18.88 38.97 -10.07
N GLY A 544 19.98 38.74 -9.33
CA GLY A 544 20.05 37.76 -8.25
C GLY A 544 19.72 38.36 -6.88
N PHE A 545 18.81 37.74 -6.13
CA PHE A 545 18.89 37.41 -4.68
C PHE A 545 17.60 36.73 -4.17
N VAL A 546 17.73 36.06 -3.03
CA VAL A 546 16.90 34.99 -2.46
C VAL A 546 15.81 35.47 -1.46
N ALA A 547 14.73 34.68 -1.39
CA ALA A 547 13.74 34.46 -0.31
C ALA A 547 12.51 35.39 -0.15
N LYS A 548 11.38 34.72 0.15
CA LYS A 548 9.99 35.16 0.40
C LYS A 548 9.16 35.68 -0.78
N ARG A 549 8.61 34.77 -1.63
CA ARG A 549 7.30 34.94 -2.31
C ARG A 549 6.66 33.59 -2.70
N ILE A 550 5.83 33.02 -1.84
CA ILE A 550 5.01 31.81 -2.09
C ILE A 550 3.63 32.12 -2.75
N PRO A 551 2.93 33.25 -2.49
CA PRO A 551 1.59 33.48 -3.06
C PRO A 551 1.56 33.69 -4.59
N VAL A 552 2.63 34.24 -5.15
CA VAL A 552 2.68 34.63 -6.57
C VAL A 552 2.75 33.41 -7.51
N VAL A 553 3.37 32.32 -7.06
CA VAL A 553 3.49 31.09 -7.84
C VAL A 553 2.13 30.38 -7.93
N GLY A 554 1.36 30.36 -6.84
CA GLY A 554 0.03 29.77 -6.82
C GLY A 554 -0.94 30.47 -7.78
N GLY A 555 -0.98 31.80 -7.75
CA GLY A 555 -1.83 32.58 -8.68
C GLY A 555 -1.49 32.38 -10.16
N LEU A 556 -0.20 32.21 -10.50
CA LEU A 556 0.25 31.97 -11.88
C LEU A 556 -0.14 30.59 -12.41
N VAL A 557 -0.03 29.55 -11.57
CA VAL A 557 -0.42 28.18 -11.96
C VAL A 557 -1.94 28.10 -12.15
N THR A 558 -2.73 28.69 -11.26
CA THR A 558 -4.19 28.75 -11.38
C THR A 558 -4.62 29.48 -12.66
N ALA A 559 -4.00 30.61 -12.98
CA ALA A 559 -4.31 31.35 -14.21
C ALA A 559 -3.96 30.54 -15.48
N GLY A 560 -2.83 29.84 -15.49
CA GLY A 560 -2.44 28.98 -16.61
C GLY A 560 -3.41 27.82 -16.85
N MET A 561 -3.88 27.17 -15.78
CA MET A 561 -4.86 26.08 -15.84
C MET A 561 -6.23 26.57 -16.31
N ALA A 562 -6.67 27.74 -15.86
CA ALA A 562 -7.91 28.37 -16.28
C ALA A 562 -7.93 28.69 -17.79
N LEU A 563 -6.83 29.24 -18.29
CA LEU A 563 -6.66 29.55 -19.71
C LEU A 563 -6.65 28.28 -20.57
N PHE A 564 -6.02 27.21 -20.08
CA PHE A 564 -6.01 25.92 -20.77
C PHE A 564 -7.39 25.27 -20.82
N SER A 565 -8.12 25.25 -19.69
CA SER A 565 -9.49 24.74 -19.60
C SER A 565 -10.44 25.52 -20.53
N ALA A 566 -10.38 26.85 -20.47
CA ALA A 566 -11.16 27.72 -21.35
C ALA A 566 -10.83 27.51 -22.83
N GLY A 567 -9.54 27.36 -23.18
CA GLY A 567 -9.10 27.05 -24.54
C GLY A 567 -9.60 25.69 -25.05
N SER A 568 -9.63 24.67 -24.18
CA SER A 568 -10.16 23.35 -24.52
C SER A 568 -11.68 23.38 -24.77
N GLN A 569 -12.44 24.10 -23.94
CA GLN A 569 -13.88 24.28 -24.12
C GLN A 569 -14.22 25.12 -25.35
N ALA A 570 -13.42 26.16 -25.64
CA ALA A 570 -13.55 26.96 -26.85
C ALA A 570 -13.26 26.13 -28.11
N ALA A 571 -12.23 25.27 -28.09
CA ALA A 571 -11.91 24.36 -29.19
C ALA A 571 -13.02 23.33 -29.47
N GLN A 572 -13.86 23.04 -28.47
CA GLN A 572 -15.04 22.17 -28.60
C GLN A 572 -16.33 22.95 -28.96
N GLY A 573 -16.22 24.25 -29.25
CA GLY A 573 -17.36 25.11 -29.59
C GLY A 573 -18.24 25.52 -28.40
N ASN A 574 -17.82 25.21 -27.17
CA ASN A 574 -18.59 25.48 -25.94
C ASN A 574 -18.19 26.83 -25.31
N TRP A 575 -18.45 27.91 -26.05
CA TRP A 575 -18.02 29.28 -25.71
C TRP A 575 -18.57 29.80 -24.37
N LYS A 576 -19.78 29.38 -23.98
CA LYS A 576 -20.37 29.75 -22.68
C LYS A 576 -19.59 29.13 -21.52
N MET A 577 -19.20 27.86 -21.67
CA MET A 577 -18.41 27.17 -20.64
C MET A 577 -16.96 27.66 -20.64
N ALA A 578 -16.38 27.95 -21.80
CA ALA A 578 -15.08 28.59 -21.90
C ALA A 578 -15.03 29.94 -21.16
N GLY A 579 -16.07 30.78 -21.30
CA GLY A 579 -16.19 32.03 -20.57
C GLY A 579 -16.35 31.84 -19.06
N ALA A 580 -17.14 30.85 -18.63
CA ALA A 580 -17.33 30.53 -17.22
C ALA A 580 -16.03 30.03 -16.56
N GLU A 581 -15.28 29.16 -17.24
CA GLU A 581 -13.98 28.63 -16.78
C GLU A 581 -12.92 29.73 -16.65
N LEU A 582 -12.86 30.64 -17.63
CA LEU A 582 -11.95 31.78 -17.60
C LEU A 582 -12.27 32.72 -16.44
N LEU A 583 -13.56 33.00 -16.19
CA LEU A 583 -14.01 33.85 -15.08
C LEU A 583 -13.75 33.20 -13.72
N ALA A 584 -14.04 31.90 -13.58
CA ALA A 584 -13.81 31.16 -12.34
C ALA A 584 -12.32 31.08 -11.99
N GLY A 585 -11.47 30.73 -12.95
CA GLY A 585 -10.03 30.64 -12.72
C GLY A 585 -9.34 32.01 -12.58
N GLY A 586 -9.89 33.06 -13.20
CA GLY A 586 -9.48 34.45 -12.95
C GLY A 586 -9.81 34.91 -11.53
N ALA A 587 -11.00 34.57 -11.02
CA ALA A 587 -11.41 34.87 -9.66
C ALA A 587 -10.56 34.11 -8.61
N GLU A 588 -10.19 32.86 -8.90
CA GLU A 588 -9.34 32.04 -8.02
C GLU A 588 -7.87 32.52 -8.03
N ALA A 589 -7.33 32.87 -9.19
CA ALA A 589 -6.00 33.47 -9.30
C ALA A 589 -5.93 34.81 -8.54
N ALA A 590 -7.00 35.62 -8.59
CA ALA A 590 -7.12 36.82 -7.79
C ALA A 590 -7.22 36.50 -6.29
N GLY A 591 -8.06 35.55 -5.87
CA GLY A 591 -8.19 35.13 -4.47
C GLY A 591 -6.88 34.65 -3.84
N ASN A 592 -6.09 33.89 -4.58
CA ASN A 592 -4.76 33.42 -4.16
C ASN A 592 -3.73 34.56 -4.00
N LEU A 593 -4.00 35.74 -4.58
CA LEU A 593 -3.17 36.93 -4.44
C LEU A 593 -3.61 37.85 -3.28
N VAL A 594 -4.87 37.79 -2.82
CA VAL A 594 -5.41 38.72 -1.79
C VAL A 594 -5.63 38.06 -0.41
N GLY A 595 -5.58 36.73 -0.29
CA GLY A 595 -5.69 36.00 0.98
C GLY A 595 -7.10 35.46 1.26
N PHE A 596 -7.14 34.40 2.09
CA PHE A 596 -8.22 33.41 2.18
C PHE A 596 -9.65 33.95 2.41
N GLY A 597 -9.85 35.14 3.00
CA GLY A 597 -11.19 35.67 3.27
C GLY A 597 -11.93 36.26 2.06
N ALA A 598 -11.22 36.82 1.08
CA ALA A 598 -11.84 37.45 -0.10
C ALA A 598 -12.15 36.43 -1.21
N GLY A 599 -11.42 35.31 -1.26
CA GLY A 599 -11.60 34.25 -2.25
C GLY A 599 -12.92 33.48 -2.09
N ASP A 600 -13.43 33.35 -0.86
CA ASP A 600 -14.68 32.65 -0.61
C ASP A 600 -15.91 33.48 -0.99
N ALA A 601 -15.85 34.81 -0.80
CA ALA A 601 -16.88 35.72 -1.29
C ALA A 601 -16.92 35.78 -2.83
N ALA A 602 -15.76 35.76 -3.49
CA ALA A 602 -15.67 35.69 -4.95
C ALA A 602 -16.20 34.36 -5.51
N ARG A 603 -15.91 33.22 -4.83
CA ARG A 603 -16.45 31.90 -5.19
C ARG A 603 -17.97 31.86 -5.10
N GLU A 604 -18.55 32.42 -4.05
CA GLU A 604 -20.00 32.43 -3.87
C GLU A 604 -20.71 33.35 -4.87
N ALA A 605 -20.10 34.48 -5.23
CA ALA A 605 -20.60 35.37 -6.27
C ALA A 605 -20.61 34.71 -7.67
N VAL A 606 -19.57 33.95 -8.01
CA VAL A 606 -19.50 33.20 -9.28
C VAL A 606 -20.53 32.06 -9.30
N ARG A 607 -20.70 31.34 -8.18
CA ARG A 607 -21.73 30.29 -8.04
C ARG A 607 -23.14 30.86 -8.26
N ALA A 608 -23.44 32.00 -7.64
CA ALA A 608 -24.71 32.69 -7.83
C ALA A 608 -24.92 33.15 -9.29
N GLY A 609 -23.86 33.61 -9.96
CA GLY A 609 -23.91 34.00 -11.37
C GLY A 609 -24.18 32.82 -12.33
N VAL A 610 -23.60 31.65 -12.08
CA VAL A 610 -23.81 30.43 -12.90
C VAL A 610 -25.23 29.89 -12.73
N ILE A 611 -25.78 29.93 -11.51
CA ILE A 611 -27.18 29.57 -11.24
C ILE A 611 -28.14 30.56 -11.91
N ALA A 612 -27.87 31.86 -11.80
CA ALA A 612 -28.69 32.91 -12.44
C ALA A 612 -28.64 32.85 -13.98
N ALA A 613 -27.59 32.28 -14.57
CA ALA A 613 -27.47 32.08 -16.02
C ALA A 613 -28.16 30.78 -16.53
N GLY A 614 -28.91 30.08 -15.69
CA GLY A 614 -29.69 28.89 -16.07
C GLY A 614 -28.88 27.59 -16.14
N GLY A 615 -27.69 27.54 -15.53
CA GLY A 615 -26.93 26.30 -15.38
C GLY A 615 -27.52 25.40 -14.28
N PRO A 616 -27.59 24.07 -14.47
CA PRO A 616 -28.07 23.17 -13.43
C PRO A 616 -27.13 23.21 -12.22
N ALA A 617 -27.72 23.23 -11.02
CA ALA A 617 -26.95 23.06 -9.78
C ALA A 617 -26.40 21.63 -9.74
N ALA A 618 -25.10 21.47 -9.99
CA ALA A 618 -24.47 20.16 -9.94
C ALA A 618 -24.33 19.69 -8.48
N GLU A 619 -24.90 18.52 -8.15
CA GLU A 619 -24.79 17.86 -6.82
C GLU A 619 -23.35 17.43 -6.47
N LYS A 620 -22.44 17.45 -7.45
CA LYS A 620 -21.00 17.37 -7.26
C LYS A 620 -20.37 18.59 -7.92
N SER A 621 -19.41 19.23 -7.26
CA SER A 621 -18.65 20.34 -7.83
C SER A 621 -18.13 19.96 -9.23
N GLY A 622 -18.56 20.68 -10.27
CA GLY A 622 -18.07 20.49 -11.65
C GLY A 622 -16.54 20.58 -11.75
N VAL A 623 -15.92 21.27 -10.80
CA VAL A 623 -14.46 21.38 -10.63
C VAL A 623 -13.83 20.03 -10.30
N ARG A 624 -14.49 19.14 -9.55
CA ARG A 624 -13.95 17.82 -9.22
C ARG A 624 -13.88 16.91 -10.44
N GLN A 625 -14.93 16.89 -11.25
CA GLN A 625 -14.92 16.15 -12.52
C GLN A 625 -13.92 16.73 -13.51
N LEU A 626 -13.71 18.05 -13.49
CA LEU A 626 -12.71 18.73 -14.30
C LEU A 626 -11.27 18.41 -13.87
N VAL A 627 -10.98 18.39 -12.57
CA VAL A 627 -9.65 18.05 -12.02
C VAL A 627 -9.30 16.58 -12.28
N GLU A 628 -10.25 15.67 -12.07
CA GLU A 628 -10.04 14.24 -12.33
C GLU A 628 -9.78 13.99 -13.83
N LYS A 629 -10.57 14.61 -14.72
CA LYS A 629 -10.35 14.51 -16.18
C LYS A 629 -9.05 15.19 -16.65
N SER A 630 -8.65 16.30 -16.04
CA SER A 630 -7.43 17.01 -16.44
C SER A 630 -6.14 16.32 -16.00
N ILE A 631 -6.14 15.59 -14.89
CA ILE A 631 -5.01 14.75 -14.47
C ILE A 631 -4.82 13.57 -15.45
N ASP A 632 -5.91 12.90 -15.83
CA ASP A 632 -5.84 11.77 -16.77
C ASP A 632 -5.40 12.22 -18.17
N VAL A 633 -5.93 13.36 -18.64
CA VAL A 633 -5.49 13.99 -19.90
C VAL A 633 -4.02 14.41 -19.82
N GLY A 634 -3.58 15.00 -18.71
CA GLY A 634 -2.19 15.44 -18.51
C GLY A 634 -1.20 14.28 -18.55
N LYS A 635 -1.52 13.16 -17.87
CA LYS A 635 -0.71 11.94 -17.89
C LYS A 635 -0.60 11.35 -19.29
N GLY A 636 -1.72 11.25 -20.02
CA GLY A 636 -1.74 10.76 -21.40
C GLY A 636 -0.87 11.59 -22.34
N VAL A 637 -0.85 12.92 -22.18
CA VAL A 637 -0.01 13.83 -22.97
C VAL A 637 1.48 13.65 -22.66
N ILE A 638 1.85 13.55 -21.38
CA ILE A 638 3.26 13.35 -20.96
C ILE A 638 3.79 12.00 -21.46
N ASP A 639 3.03 10.93 -21.27
CA ASP A 639 3.42 9.59 -21.71
C ASP A 639 3.52 9.53 -23.24
N LYS A 640 2.57 10.12 -23.96
CA LYS A 640 2.64 10.24 -25.42
C LYS A 640 3.91 10.96 -25.89
N ALA A 641 4.21 12.13 -25.34
CA ALA A 641 5.41 12.89 -25.70
C ALA A 641 6.70 12.11 -25.39
N LYS A 642 6.74 11.43 -24.24
CA LYS A 642 7.86 10.55 -23.86
C LYS A 642 8.07 9.44 -24.89
N PHE A 643 7.03 8.70 -25.25
CA PHE A 643 7.16 7.57 -26.18
C PHE A 643 7.41 8.00 -27.63
N GLU A 644 6.82 9.11 -28.10
CA GLU A 644 7.07 9.65 -29.44
C GLU A 644 8.54 10.07 -29.65
N SER A 645 9.21 10.49 -28.57
CA SER A 645 10.64 10.84 -28.55
C SER A 645 11.59 9.63 -28.62
N MET A 646 11.10 8.41 -28.34
CA MET A 646 11.92 7.20 -28.37
C MET A 646 12.08 6.66 -29.80
N ASN A 647 13.24 6.09 -30.10
CA ASN A 647 13.45 5.35 -31.34
C ASN A 647 12.79 3.96 -31.29
N GLN A 648 12.64 3.31 -32.45
CA GLN A 648 11.97 2.01 -32.57
C GLN A 648 12.58 0.92 -31.66
N LYS A 649 13.91 0.87 -31.54
CA LYS A 649 14.61 -0.14 -30.72
C LYS A 649 14.34 0.08 -29.23
N SER A 650 14.37 1.33 -28.78
CA SER A 650 14.04 1.70 -27.41
C SER A 650 12.59 1.37 -27.07
N LEU A 651 11.65 1.62 -27.99
CA LEU A 651 10.24 1.26 -27.84
C LEU A 651 10.03 -0.26 -27.77
N ALA A 652 10.69 -1.03 -28.65
CA ALA A 652 10.64 -2.50 -28.58
C ALA A 652 11.17 -3.03 -27.24
N THR A 653 12.24 -2.43 -26.72
CA THR A 653 12.82 -2.78 -25.41
C THR A 653 11.86 -2.46 -24.27
N ALA A 654 11.21 -1.28 -24.31
CA ALA A 654 10.22 -0.87 -23.33
C ALA A 654 8.99 -1.80 -23.34
N ILE A 655 8.50 -2.19 -24.53
CA ILE A 655 7.40 -3.17 -24.69
C ILE A 655 7.81 -4.53 -24.10
N ALA A 656 9.03 -5.00 -24.34
CA ALA A 656 9.50 -6.27 -23.80
C ALA A 656 9.69 -6.24 -22.28
N ALA A 657 10.08 -5.08 -21.72
CA ALA A 657 10.28 -4.89 -20.29
C ALA A 657 8.97 -4.74 -19.51
N ASP A 658 7.90 -4.22 -20.12
CA ASP A 658 6.61 -4.01 -19.45
C ASP A 658 5.97 -5.36 -19.08
N ASN A 659 5.90 -5.68 -17.78
CA ASN A 659 5.35 -6.93 -17.25
C ASN A 659 3.82 -6.99 -17.29
N SER A 660 3.16 -5.87 -17.58
CA SER A 660 1.71 -5.80 -17.74
C SER A 660 1.27 -6.19 -19.15
N LEU A 661 2.19 -6.30 -20.11
CA LEU A 661 1.95 -6.77 -21.47
C LEU A 661 2.36 -8.24 -21.63
N HIS A 662 1.74 -8.92 -22.60
CA HIS A 662 2.15 -10.27 -22.98
C HIS A 662 3.62 -10.26 -23.46
N LYS A 663 4.44 -11.20 -22.99
CA LYS A 663 5.84 -11.31 -23.44
C LYS A 663 5.93 -11.97 -24.82
N THR A 664 5.10 -12.98 -25.05
CA THR A 664 5.00 -13.73 -26.31
C THR A 664 3.53 -13.92 -26.69
N ILE A 665 3.26 -13.92 -27.99
CA ILE A 665 1.95 -14.20 -28.57
C ILE A 665 2.09 -15.43 -29.47
N ASN A 666 1.18 -16.38 -29.35
CA ASN A 666 1.14 -17.53 -30.25
C ASN A 666 0.54 -17.10 -31.59
N ARG A 667 1.36 -17.02 -32.64
CA ARG A 667 0.91 -16.79 -34.02
C ARG A 667 1.17 -18.06 -34.83
N SER A 668 0.10 -18.69 -35.31
CA SER A 668 0.18 -19.89 -36.14
C SER A 668 0.99 -21.04 -35.51
N GLY A 669 0.85 -21.25 -34.20
CA GLY A 669 1.54 -22.31 -33.46
C GLY A 669 2.96 -21.96 -33.01
N THR A 670 3.47 -20.76 -33.33
CA THR A 670 4.80 -20.31 -32.94
C THR A 670 4.71 -19.18 -31.90
N ALA A 671 5.45 -19.31 -30.80
CA ALA A 671 5.56 -18.27 -29.79
C ALA A 671 6.44 -17.11 -30.30
N THR A 672 5.81 -16.00 -30.66
CA THR A 672 6.48 -14.82 -31.22
C THR A 672 6.56 -13.72 -30.15
N PRO A 673 7.73 -13.10 -29.90
CA PRO A 673 7.83 -11.97 -28.98
C PRO A 673 6.84 -10.86 -29.33
N LEU A 674 6.20 -10.23 -28.34
CA LEU A 674 5.13 -9.25 -28.60
C LEU A 674 5.61 -8.10 -29.51
N ALA A 675 6.82 -7.56 -29.27
CA ALA A 675 7.37 -6.50 -30.12
C ALA A 675 7.51 -6.93 -31.60
N GLU A 676 7.82 -8.21 -31.86
CA GLU A 676 7.88 -8.75 -33.22
C GLU A 676 6.48 -8.91 -33.82
N ALA A 677 5.53 -9.42 -33.04
CA ALA A 677 4.14 -9.56 -33.47
C ALA A 677 3.50 -8.18 -33.82
N LEU A 678 3.82 -7.14 -33.04
CA LEU A 678 3.34 -5.77 -33.25
C LEU A 678 3.89 -5.08 -34.50
N LYS A 679 4.85 -5.66 -35.21
CA LYS A 679 5.26 -5.15 -36.54
C LYS A 679 4.15 -5.32 -37.58
N ASP A 680 3.33 -6.36 -37.41
CA ASP A 680 2.15 -6.58 -38.23
C ASP A 680 1.06 -5.56 -37.88
N LYS A 681 0.67 -4.76 -38.87
CA LYS A 681 -0.29 -3.66 -38.69
C LYS A 681 -1.68 -4.15 -38.26
N SER A 682 -2.12 -5.30 -38.77
CA SER A 682 -3.44 -5.86 -38.43
C SER A 682 -3.46 -6.37 -36.99
N PHE A 683 -2.46 -7.17 -36.62
CA PHE A 683 -2.30 -7.66 -35.24
C PHE A 683 -2.17 -6.51 -34.24
N ARG A 684 -1.39 -5.47 -34.58
CA ARG A 684 -1.23 -4.29 -33.72
C ARG A 684 -2.55 -3.57 -33.49
N ALA A 685 -3.39 -3.41 -34.52
CA ALA A 685 -4.70 -2.78 -34.40
C ALA A 685 -5.63 -3.58 -33.48
N ASP A 686 -5.68 -4.90 -33.63
CA ASP A 686 -6.51 -5.76 -32.78
C ASP A 686 -6.02 -5.79 -31.34
N TYR A 687 -4.70 -5.83 -31.13
CA TYR A 687 -4.11 -5.78 -29.81
C TYR A 687 -4.38 -4.46 -29.09
N LEU A 688 -4.36 -3.32 -29.81
CA LEU A 688 -4.73 -2.02 -29.26
C LEU A 688 -6.20 -1.97 -28.83
N LYS A 689 -7.13 -2.50 -29.64
CA LYS A 689 -8.56 -2.58 -29.26
C LYS A 689 -8.77 -3.34 -27.95
N VAL A 690 -8.04 -4.42 -27.72
CA VAL A 690 -8.12 -5.18 -26.46
C VAL A 690 -7.65 -4.33 -25.27
N LEU A 691 -6.56 -3.58 -25.42
CA LEU A 691 -6.07 -2.69 -24.36
C LEU A 691 -7.01 -1.50 -24.10
N GLU A 692 -7.61 -0.95 -25.15
CA GLU A 692 -8.62 0.11 -25.06
C GLU A 692 -9.87 -0.41 -24.33
N GLN A 693 -10.34 -1.62 -24.64
CA GLN A 693 -11.45 -2.25 -23.95
C GLN A 693 -11.15 -2.51 -22.47
N GLN A 694 -9.93 -2.96 -22.14
CA GLN A 694 -9.49 -3.13 -20.74
C GLN A 694 -9.50 -1.79 -19.99
N THR A 695 -9.04 -0.72 -20.64
CA THR A 695 -9.05 0.65 -20.07
C THR A 695 -10.47 1.15 -19.87
N ALA A 696 -11.33 1.02 -20.88
CA ALA A 696 -12.73 1.46 -20.83
C ALA A 696 -13.55 0.67 -19.79
N SER A 697 -13.22 -0.60 -19.56
CA SER A 697 -13.89 -1.42 -18.53
C SER A 697 -13.51 -1.04 -17.09
N GLY A 698 -12.50 -0.18 -16.89
CA GLY A 698 -11.97 0.16 -15.57
C GLY A 698 -11.20 -0.97 -14.89
N GLN A 699 -11.02 -2.12 -15.53
CA GLN A 699 -10.26 -3.25 -14.98
C GLN A 699 -8.77 -2.92 -14.85
N HIS A 700 -8.20 -2.23 -15.86
CA HIS A 700 -6.79 -1.84 -15.87
C HIS A 700 -6.61 -0.52 -16.63
N ASP A 701 -5.92 0.47 -16.06
CA ASP A 701 -5.46 1.65 -16.80
C ASP A 701 -4.34 1.23 -17.77
N ARG A 702 -4.64 1.13 -19.07
CA ARG A 702 -3.65 0.80 -20.14
C ARG A 702 -3.21 2.01 -20.96
N THR A 703 -3.50 3.23 -20.51
CA THR A 703 -3.27 4.46 -21.31
C THR A 703 -1.79 4.60 -21.73
N GLY A 704 -0.86 4.31 -20.81
CA GLY A 704 0.58 4.34 -21.11
C GLY A 704 1.01 3.28 -22.12
N GLN A 705 0.47 2.06 -22.02
CA GLN A 705 0.76 0.97 -22.96
C GLN A 705 0.21 1.26 -24.35
N ILE A 706 -1.00 1.82 -24.44
CA ILE A 706 -1.62 2.25 -25.69
C ILE A 706 -0.73 3.31 -26.37
N ALA A 707 -0.29 4.34 -25.63
CA ALA A 707 0.61 5.37 -26.16
C ALA A 707 1.95 4.78 -26.64
N MET A 708 2.55 3.87 -25.87
CA MET A 708 3.81 3.19 -26.22
C MET A 708 3.69 2.35 -27.49
N ILE A 709 2.62 1.55 -27.62
CA ILE A 709 2.39 0.68 -28.79
C ILE A 709 2.04 1.51 -30.04
N ASN A 710 1.28 2.59 -29.88
CA ASN A 710 1.00 3.53 -30.97
C ASN A 710 2.29 4.19 -31.48
N ALA A 711 3.14 4.70 -30.59
CA ALA A 711 4.44 5.26 -30.96
C ALA A 711 5.32 4.19 -31.67
N TYR A 712 5.33 2.95 -31.17
CA TYR A 712 6.05 1.86 -31.82
C TYR A 712 5.56 1.59 -33.24
N GLY A 713 4.23 1.51 -33.42
CA GLY A 713 3.60 1.30 -34.72
C GLY A 713 3.96 2.39 -35.73
N GLN A 714 3.94 3.65 -35.33
CA GLN A 714 4.35 4.77 -36.20
C GLN A 714 5.81 4.64 -36.66
N LYS A 715 6.74 4.25 -35.77
CA LYS A 715 8.15 4.07 -36.16
C LYS A 715 8.34 2.86 -37.07
N VAL A 716 7.61 1.77 -36.84
CA VAL A 716 7.64 0.58 -37.72
C VAL A 716 7.12 0.95 -39.12
N ASP A 717 5.98 1.62 -39.20
CA ASP A 717 5.35 1.98 -40.47
C ASP A 717 6.22 2.99 -41.26
N ALA A 718 6.90 3.91 -40.57
CA ALA A 718 7.83 4.85 -41.19
C ALA A 718 9.14 4.21 -41.70
N ALA A 719 9.53 3.05 -41.15
CA ALA A 719 10.73 2.33 -41.55
C ALA A 719 10.49 1.35 -42.72
N ALA A 720 9.23 1.11 -43.10
CA ALA A 720 8.91 0.29 -44.25
C ALA A 720 9.38 0.99 -45.55
N PRO A 721 10.21 0.35 -46.39
CA PRO A 721 10.66 0.96 -47.63
C PRO A 721 9.45 1.28 -48.49
N THR A 722 9.29 2.56 -48.83
CA THR A 722 8.25 3.04 -49.73
C THR A 722 8.38 2.28 -51.05
N GLN A 723 7.48 1.32 -51.29
CA GLN A 723 7.40 0.68 -52.60
C GLN A 723 7.09 1.78 -53.61
N THR A 724 8.01 2.01 -54.53
CA THR A 724 7.91 2.98 -55.62
C THR A 724 6.65 2.67 -56.42
N ALA A 725 5.57 3.41 -56.18
CA ALA A 725 4.33 3.25 -56.91
C ALA A 725 4.51 3.75 -58.34
N ALA A 726 4.24 2.86 -59.31
CA ALA A 726 4.12 3.18 -60.71
C ALA A 726 3.01 4.21 -60.95
N THR A 727 3.32 5.21 -61.78
CA THR A 727 2.45 6.29 -62.24
C THR A 727 1.11 5.79 -62.80
N PRO A 728 -0.02 6.39 -62.41
CA PRO A 728 -1.15 6.54 -63.30
C PRO A 728 -1.58 8.01 -63.46
N ALA A 729 -2.21 8.25 -64.59
CA ALA A 729 -2.52 9.54 -65.16
C ALA A 729 -3.60 10.35 -64.41
N LYS A 730 -3.48 11.65 -64.67
CA LYS A 730 -4.26 12.83 -64.28
C LYS A 730 -5.78 12.70 -64.56
N SER A 731 -6.61 12.88 -63.53
CA SER A 731 -7.93 13.54 -63.67
C SER A 731 -8.35 14.22 -62.38
N ALA A 732 -8.79 15.47 -62.48
CA ALA A 732 -9.21 16.34 -61.40
C ALA A 732 -10.66 16.05 -60.95
N ALA A 733 -10.92 16.08 -59.64
CA ALA A 733 -12.19 16.52 -59.07
C ALA A 733 -12.05 16.80 -57.56
N THR A 734 -12.50 17.99 -57.17
CA THR A 734 -12.58 18.54 -55.82
C THR A 734 -13.72 17.90 -55.03
N ALA A 735 -13.52 17.50 -53.77
CA ALA A 735 -14.61 17.36 -52.78
C ALA A 735 -14.09 17.41 -51.33
N GLN A 736 -14.82 18.17 -50.50
CA GLN A 736 -14.60 18.44 -49.08
C GLN A 736 -14.65 17.17 -48.21
N ALA A 737 -13.73 17.11 -47.24
CA ALA A 737 -13.82 16.17 -46.13
C ALA A 737 -14.97 16.57 -45.20
N SER A 738 -15.95 15.69 -45.07
CA SER A 738 -16.95 15.70 -44.00
C SER A 738 -16.55 14.69 -42.93
N THR A 739 -16.74 15.07 -41.68
CA THR A 739 -16.53 14.29 -40.45
C THR A 739 -17.36 13.00 -40.49
N PRO A 740 -16.83 11.81 -40.11
CA PRO A 740 -17.64 10.60 -40.08
C PRO A 740 -18.67 10.70 -38.94
N THR A 741 -19.94 10.77 -39.33
CA THR A 741 -21.07 10.58 -38.42
C THR A 741 -21.27 9.08 -38.23
N ALA A 742 -21.55 8.62 -37.00
CA ALA A 742 -21.81 7.22 -36.68
C ALA A 742 -22.79 6.58 -37.69
N SER A 743 -22.39 5.46 -38.31
CA SER A 743 -23.18 4.80 -39.35
C SER A 743 -24.38 4.10 -38.73
N SER A 744 -25.52 4.77 -38.66
CA SER A 744 -26.79 4.08 -38.44
C SER A 744 -27.03 3.09 -39.59
N VAL A 745 -27.37 1.83 -39.28
CA VAL A 745 -27.87 0.88 -40.28
C VAL A 745 -28.98 1.55 -41.07
N THR A 746 -28.78 1.67 -42.38
CA THR A 746 -29.77 2.31 -43.25
C THR A 746 -31.03 1.44 -43.31
N GLN A 747 -32.18 2.07 -43.54
CA GLN A 747 -33.42 1.33 -43.81
C GLN A 747 -33.25 0.36 -44.99
N GLN A 748 -32.39 0.68 -45.95
CA GLN A 748 -32.05 -0.18 -47.08
C GLN A 748 -31.31 -1.46 -46.67
N GLN A 749 -30.32 -1.36 -45.78
CA GLN A 749 -29.62 -2.55 -45.24
C GLN A 749 -30.58 -3.43 -44.42
N THR A 750 -31.46 -2.83 -43.62
CA THR A 750 -32.49 -3.58 -42.89
C THR A 750 -33.47 -4.28 -43.83
N ALA A 751 -33.88 -3.63 -44.91
CA ALA A 751 -34.73 -4.23 -45.94
C ALA A 751 -34.03 -5.40 -46.65
N GLN A 752 -32.74 -5.27 -46.95
CA GLN A 752 -31.93 -6.34 -47.54
C GLN A 752 -31.82 -7.55 -46.59
N MET A 753 -31.58 -7.34 -45.30
CA MET A 753 -31.56 -8.44 -44.33
C MET A 753 -32.93 -9.13 -44.22
N LYS A 754 -34.02 -8.35 -44.29
CA LYS A 754 -35.39 -8.89 -44.26
C LYS A 754 -35.74 -9.72 -45.51
N SER A 755 -35.13 -9.43 -46.66
CA SER A 755 -35.36 -10.20 -47.90
C SER A 755 -34.58 -11.51 -47.98
N MET A 756 -33.51 -11.67 -47.19
CA MET A 756 -32.74 -12.93 -47.11
C MET A 756 -33.57 -14.07 -46.50
N SER A 757 -33.38 -15.29 -46.98
CA SER A 757 -33.91 -16.50 -46.32
C SER A 757 -33.27 -16.71 -44.94
N THR A 758 -33.92 -17.48 -44.06
CA THR A 758 -33.38 -17.84 -42.74
C THR A 758 -31.98 -18.48 -42.85
N SER A 759 -31.77 -19.33 -43.87
CA SER A 759 -30.46 -19.94 -44.15
C SER A 759 -29.40 -18.96 -44.66
N GLU A 760 -29.77 -17.99 -45.49
CA GLU A 760 -28.82 -16.98 -45.98
C GLU A 760 -28.39 -16.04 -44.86
N LEU A 761 -29.33 -15.63 -44.01
CA LEU A 761 -29.04 -14.77 -42.87
C LEU A 761 -28.20 -15.49 -41.82
N GLY A 762 -28.46 -16.79 -41.57
CA GLY A 762 -27.59 -17.62 -40.73
C GLY A 762 -26.15 -17.72 -41.26
N ARG A 763 -25.97 -17.86 -42.59
CA ARG A 763 -24.63 -17.84 -43.22
C ARG A 763 -23.95 -16.48 -43.17
N ALA A 764 -24.72 -15.39 -43.24
CA ALA A 764 -24.18 -14.04 -43.09
C ALA A 764 -23.71 -13.77 -41.65
N ILE A 765 -24.49 -14.19 -40.65
CA ILE A 765 -24.10 -14.15 -39.24
C ILE A 765 -22.81 -14.96 -39.00
N GLN A 766 -22.70 -16.14 -39.60
CA GLN A 766 -21.50 -16.99 -39.46
C GLN A 766 -20.25 -16.45 -40.16
N LYS A 767 -20.39 -15.44 -41.03
CA LYS A 767 -19.27 -14.81 -41.76
C LYS A 767 -18.94 -13.41 -41.24
N ASP A 768 -19.66 -12.94 -40.23
CA ASP A 768 -19.41 -11.63 -39.65
C ASP A 768 -18.22 -11.73 -38.68
N ASP A 769 -17.14 -11.01 -38.98
CA ASP A 769 -15.89 -11.07 -38.22
C ASP A 769 -16.01 -10.54 -36.77
N VAL A 770 -17.14 -9.90 -36.42
CA VAL A 770 -17.40 -9.38 -35.07
C VAL A 770 -18.14 -10.40 -34.21
N LEU A 771 -18.97 -11.26 -34.82
CA LEU A 771 -19.72 -12.30 -34.11
C LEU A 771 -18.85 -13.58 -33.97
N PRO A 772 -18.95 -14.30 -32.85
CA PRO A 772 -18.15 -15.50 -32.66
C PRO A 772 -18.58 -16.61 -33.63
N ASP A 773 -17.64 -17.42 -34.11
CA ASP A 773 -17.96 -18.56 -34.97
C ASP A 773 -18.73 -19.66 -34.21
N LYS A 774 -18.30 -19.94 -32.98
CA LYS A 774 -18.83 -21.01 -32.13
C LYS A 774 -19.05 -20.53 -30.72
N VAL A 775 -20.05 -21.12 -30.06
CA VAL A 775 -20.39 -20.83 -28.66
C VAL A 775 -20.70 -22.11 -27.91
N LYS A 776 -20.52 -22.06 -26.59
CA LYS A 776 -20.92 -23.15 -25.69
C LYS A 776 -22.25 -22.82 -25.02
N ILE A 777 -23.24 -23.68 -25.22
CA ILE A 777 -24.49 -23.67 -24.47
C ILE A 777 -24.52 -24.94 -23.61
N GLY A 778 -24.39 -24.77 -22.30
CA GLY A 778 -24.15 -25.89 -21.39
C GLY A 778 -22.82 -26.59 -21.69
N SER A 779 -22.87 -27.92 -21.90
CA SER A 779 -21.70 -28.73 -22.25
C SER A 779 -21.47 -28.89 -23.76
N LYS A 780 -22.32 -28.33 -24.62
CA LYS A 780 -22.27 -28.51 -26.07
C LYS A 780 -21.71 -27.27 -26.75
N GLU A 781 -20.71 -27.47 -27.60
CA GLU A 781 -20.22 -26.46 -28.54
C GLU A 781 -21.03 -26.54 -29.84
N MET A 782 -21.47 -25.40 -30.35
CA MET A 782 -22.26 -25.30 -31.59
C MET A 782 -21.96 -23.99 -32.33
N ASP A 783 -22.26 -23.98 -33.62
CA ASP A 783 -22.14 -22.80 -34.47
C ASP A 783 -23.05 -21.68 -33.94
N PHE A 784 -22.59 -20.43 -34.01
CA PHE A 784 -23.30 -19.31 -33.40
C PHE A 784 -24.68 -19.08 -34.02
N ALA A 785 -24.83 -19.26 -35.33
CA ALA A 785 -26.14 -19.20 -35.98
C ALA A 785 -27.10 -20.29 -35.48
N GLU A 786 -26.59 -21.50 -35.14
CA GLU A 786 -27.40 -22.57 -34.56
C GLU A 786 -27.83 -22.24 -33.13
N ALA A 787 -26.91 -21.69 -32.33
CA ALA A 787 -27.17 -21.24 -30.97
C ALA A 787 -28.27 -20.16 -30.91
N LEU A 788 -28.31 -19.25 -31.89
CA LEU A 788 -29.33 -18.19 -31.98
C LEU A 788 -30.76 -18.71 -32.24
N LYS A 789 -30.95 -20.00 -32.57
CA LYS A 789 -32.29 -20.60 -32.62
C LYS A 789 -32.91 -20.75 -31.24
N ASP A 790 -32.09 -20.88 -30.20
CA ASP A 790 -32.53 -20.83 -28.81
C ASP A 790 -32.92 -19.39 -28.43
N LYS A 791 -34.15 -19.22 -27.95
CA LYS A 791 -34.73 -17.89 -27.69
C LYS A 791 -34.04 -17.17 -26.53
N ASP A 792 -33.65 -17.89 -25.49
CA ASP A 792 -33.03 -17.30 -24.30
C ASP A 792 -31.59 -16.89 -24.59
N PHE A 793 -30.85 -17.74 -25.30
CA PHE A 793 -29.52 -17.41 -25.81
C PHE A 793 -29.56 -16.17 -26.69
N ARG A 794 -30.47 -16.12 -27.68
CA ARG A 794 -30.64 -14.97 -28.58
C ARG A 794 -30.95 -13.66 -27.86
N ASN A 795 -31.84 -13.69 -26.86
CA ASN A 795 -32.16 -12.49 -26.08
C ASN A 795 -30.96 -11.99 -25.28
N ASN A 796 -30.22 -12.91 -24.63
CA ASN A 796 -29.00 -12.56 -23.91
C ASN A 796 -27.92 -11.99 -24.84
N THR A 797 -27.77 -12.56 -26.05
CA THR A 797 -26.88 -12.01 -27.09
C THR A 797 -27.27 -10.59 -27.47
N LEU A 798 -28.56 -10.33 -27.71
CA LEU A 798 -29.05 -8.98 -28.05
C LEU A 798 -28.79 -7.97 -26.93
N THR A 799 -29.06 -8.33 -25.68
CA THR A 799 -28.76 -7.48 -24.52
C THR A 799 -27.28 -7.13 -24.43
N ASN A 800 -26.39 -8.11 -24.68
CA ASN A 800 -24.95 -7.87 -24.66
C ASN A 800 -24.49 -6.96 -25.80
N LEU A 801 -25.02 -7.15 -27.01
CA LEU A 801 -24.72 -6.29 -28.17
C LEU A 801 -25.22 -4.86 -27.95
N GLU A 802 -26.43 -4.68 -27.42
CA GLU A 802 -27.00 -3.36 -27.12
C GLU A 802 -26.23 -2.66 -25.99
N ALA A 803 -25.81 -3.39 -24.95
CA ALA A 803 -24.97 -2.86 -23.88
C ALA A 803 -23.57 -2.45 -24.37
N ALA A 804 -23.02 -3.15 -25.36
CA ALA A 804 -21.77 -2.76 -26.00
C ALA A 804 -21.96 -1.56 -26.94
N GLN A 805 -23.10 -1.48 -27.66
CA GLN A 805 -23.44 -0.31 -28.47
C GLN A 805 -23.61 0.96 -27.63
N ALA A 806 -24.20 0.85 -26.44
CA ALA A 806 -24.30 1.96 -25.48
C ALA A 806 -22.93 2.46 -24.97
N LYS A 807 -21.84 1.71 -25.21
CA LYS A 807 -20.45 2.08 -24.89
C LYS A 807 -19.68 2.57 -26.12
N ASP A 808 -20.40 3.12 -27.11
CA ASP A 808 -19.85 3.75 -28.31
C ASP A 808 -19.14 2.78 -29.28
N VAL A 809 -19.52 1.49 -29.25
CA VAL A 809 -19.11 0.49 -30.25
C VAL A 809 -20.21 0.38 -31.31
N ASP A 810 -19.91 0.67 -32.58
CA ASP A 810 -20.92 0.55 -33.65
C ASP A 810 -21.22 -0.93 -33.97
N LEU A 811 -22.22 -1.47 -33.29
CA LEU A 811 -22.76 -2.82 -33.46
C LEU A 811 -24.15 -2.82 -34.12
N SER A 812 -24.51 -1.70 -34.75
CA SER A 812 -25.86 -1.47 -35.29
C SER A 812 -26.24 -2.57 -36.30
N SER A 813 -25.29 -2.98 -37.14
CA SER A 813 -25.47 -4.02 -38.17
C SER A 813 -25.68 -5.40 -37.54
N GLN A 814 -24.89 -5.76 -36.54
CA GLN A 814 -24.98 -7.05 -35.84
C GLN A 814 -26.29 -7.17 -35.07
N ILE A 815 -26.71 -6.11 -34.37
CA ILE A 815 -27.99 -6.07 -33.66
C ILE A 815 -29.15 -6.27 -34.65
N ALA A 816 -29.11 -5.59 -35.81
CA ALA A 816 -30.12 -5.75 -36.84
C ALA A 816 -30.14 -7.18 -37.44
N MET A 817 -28.97 -7.77 -37.71
CA MET A 817 -28.88 -9.15 -38.20
C MET A 817 -29.48 -10.15 -37.21
N VAL A 818 -29.11 -10.08 -35.93
CA VAL A 818 -29.60 -11.00 -34.90
C VAL A 818 -31.11 -10.83 -34.67
N LYS A 819 -31.64 -9.60 -34.69
CA LYS A 819 -33.09 -9.34 -34.59
C LYS A 819 -33.87 -9.94 -35.76
N VAL A 820 -33.46 -9.66 -37.00
CA VAL A 820 -34.14 -10.20 -38.20
C VAL A 820 -34.03 -11.72 -38.26
N TYR A 821 -32.91 -12.31 -37.82
CA TYR A 821 -32.75 -13.76 -37.74
C TYR A 821 -33.72 -14.37 -36.72
N GLY A 822 -33.82 -13.79 -35.53
CA GLY A 822 -34.78 -14.21 -34.51
C GLY A 822 -36.22 -14.18 -34.98
N ASP A 823 -36.64 -13.09 -35.63
CA ASP A 823 -38.01 -12.94 -36.16
C ASP A 823 -38.34 -14.03 -37.20
N LYS A 824 -37.38 -14.39 -38.06
CA LYS A 824 -37.55 -15.44 -39.07
C LYS A 824 -37.59 -16.84 -38.46
N VAL A 825 -36.73 -17.13 -37.49
CA VAL A 825 -36.74 -18.41 -36.76
C VAL A 825 -38.09 -18.59 -36.05
N ASP A 826 -38.57 -17.56 -35.36
CA ASP A 826 -39.85 -17.60 -34.65
C ASP A 826 -41.04 -17.76 -35.62
N ALA A 827 -40.96 -17.16 -36.82
CA ALA A 827 -41.97 -17.32 -37.87
C ALA A 827 -41.95 -18.73 -38.49
N ASP A 828 -40.77 -19.32 -38.71
CA ASP A 828 -40.63 -20.67 -39.25
C ASP A 828 -41.11 -21.73 -38.25
N GLN A 829 -40.89 -21.52 -36.94
CA GLN A 829 -41.43 -22.40 -35.88
C GLN A 829 -42.96 -22.34 -35.74
N LYS A 830 -43.59 -21.22 -36.15
CA LYS A 830 -45.05 -21.06 -36.13
C LYS A 830 -45.75 -21.67 -37.34
N LYS A 831 -45.03 -22.03 -38.41
CA LYS A 831 -45.64 -22.70 -39.56
C LYS A 831 -46.06 -24.11 -39.12
N PRO A 832 -47.33 -24.52 -39.35
CA PRO A 832 -47.73 -25.89 -39.08
C PRO A 832 -46.80 -26.84 -39.85
N PRO A 833 -46.37 -27.95 -39.24
CA PRO A 833 -45.52 -28.91 -39.93
C PRO A 833 -46.24 -29.32 -41.21
N VAL A 834 -45.58 -29.10 -42.35
CA VAL A 834 -46.09 -29.55 -43.65
C VAL A 834 -46.24 -31.06 -43.54
N THR A 835 -47.48 -31.54 -43.41
CA THR A 835 -47.79 -32.97 -43.47
C THR A 835 -47.24 -33.47 -44.79
N ALA A 836 -46.19 -34.30 -44.72
CA ALA A 836 -45.57 -34.90 -45.88
C ALA A 836 -46.67 -35.53 -46.74
N SER A 837 -46.82 -35.04 -47.97
CA SER A 837 -47.69 -35.66 -48.95
C SER A 837 -47.26 -37.12 -49.08
N THR A 838 -48.20 -38.03 -48.79
CA THR A 838 -48.05 -39.47 -49.01
C THR A 838 -47.45 -39.70 -50.40
N PRO A 839 -46.36 -40.48 -50.54
CA PRO A 839 -45.73 -40.72 -51.83
C PRO A 839 -46.73 -41.38 -52.78
N THR A 840 -47.00 -40.72 -53.90
CA THR A 840 -47.77 -41.27 -55.01
C THR A 840 -47.13 -42.59 -55.45
N PRO A 841 -47.90 -43.71 -55.54
CA PRO A 841 -47.35 -44.99 -55.94
C PRO A 841 -46.81 -44.91 -57.37
N ALA A 842 -45.57 -45.40 -57.54
CA ALA A 842 -44.87 -45.43 -58.82
C ALA A 842 -45.67 -46.23 -59.86
N ILE A 843 -46.04 -45.59 -60.97
CA ILE A 843 -46.55 -46.26 -62.16
C ILE A 843 -45.39 -47.02 -62.79
N ALA A 844 -45.49 -48.34 -62.81
CA ALA A 844 -44.59 -49.22 -63.55
C ALA A 844 -44.73 -48.95 -65.05
N ALA A 845 -43.61 -48.61 -65.72
CA ALA A 845 -43.51 -48.66 -67.17
C ALA A 845 -43.08 -50.07 -67.61
N PRO A 846 -43.64 -50.61 -68.70
CA PRO A 846 -43.44 -51.99 -69.13
C PRO A 846 -42.09 -52.17 -69.86
N MET A 847 -41.52 -53.36 -69.72
CA MET A 847 -40.32 -53.79 -70.43
C MET A 847 -40.54 -53.93 -71.95
N ALA A 848 -39.58 -53.42 -72.72
CA ALA A 848 -39.09 -54.00 -73.97
C ALA A 848 -37.59 -53.65 -74.11
#